data_AF-A0A2S8GK50-F1
#
_entry.id   AF-A0A2S8GK50-F1
#
_cell.length_a   1.000
_cell.length_b   1.000
_cell.length_c   1.000
_cell.angle_alpha   90.00
_cell.angle_beta   90.00
_cell.angle_gamma   90.00
#
_symmetry.space_group_name_H-M   'P 1'
#
loop_
_entity.id
_entity.type
_entity.pdbx_description
1 polymer ?
#
loop_
_entity_poly.entity_id
_entity_poly.type
_entity_poly.pdbx_seq_one_letter_code
_entity_poly.pdbx_strand_id
1 'polypeptide(L)'
;MDNREEIQQQMLELIYGLLSDDESAELVERISSDGELARAYAELKEKTELLAEVTKAEAPQPDYAAWKKEADRKHPASPRTAGSSWTVRTWQVVSALAACLLIGALAYPPLAIDTEQQTTAFAETSDQLANDFLSLSITGPSLMAAEVRNEFFVSVENAANQPVDAQVEYWFKSPNNETVYYGQTESKDGQVVCQIPADEVSSAARLEVVAQRGDVQSTLGLDVQAAPPKPVAVLQTDRDVAEPGQTVNFRAVVLDPQNQQTRSANVDFVWSMQDFRGINRIASAERSTLKGVALGQLQVPPQESADQLELAVESPELQNRIEQRNLPLAGKLAASETNAAGRTEAMTAPATPALSQLSAKPEGGSLVAGVQNRLLYLSQNNANAPATPMRAQLRSANIEDAMGNGIPATEQLVQEIDFGTFDVVPEASQQYTLEVANDGEPPLEQQSFEAKQLPATFQINNGVAPSNEPLDIDVRVAIPNTTMALVAGDAYSTIGYHLWDAGVNAPITQPVQLDLPTEATGAQLVRLFSVPSAEEQANSQKPQLLAERVIYRIPVQRFNIDLQGLPAQASPGQQISLQMAVKDEYANAAQATLGIQMQRVPDVLPGPQEPLGLEGEFLLNQRVSLPQSLVRLPDDVRLLEKDRVYFDQVLALSDWRKQAAPQDDMLLMARLPEPGSVELAEGDSTSANQLAAEELPVMRRSNKQSVRSKYEQAIAAVQQQWQDRMEDVRQTSRTMLIVGGAILGVGLLGLALAQGRRKVAIWGPGLAVALGSILWGIFSANLTLEQFSGPATGDGRMVAVSEEAELAQKAIDDAPTAERSVLSNAAPAEDLAGSADLYSEAETLAQQSNNLPAKPQVKLRTNNSTLEEKASTAFNRTDRSRFFRGLETSGQDGLASSGIADGGYGGALKAAGMAESNVPTPLRSRAATPPLDVLDLERSAAEASPAPFAPRAAGEENASPQSLLWQPRLSTNSDGQVALSVTLPTQPGRYRLVIDAHGSGRLGTIVRYVEIAPPQAAEPVE
;
A
#
# COMPACT_ATOMS: atom_id res chain seq x y z
N MET A 1 -40.75 -14.08 -7.40
CA MET A 1 -39.52 -14.56 -8.04
C MET A 1 -38.91 -13.35 -8.70
N ASP A 2 -37.68 -13.02 -8.33
CA ASP A 2 -37.02 -11.82 -8.84
C ASP A 2 -36.66 -12.05 -10.30
N ASN A 3 -36.93 -11.03 -11.14
CA ASN A 3 -36.67 -11.03 -12.59
C ASN A 3 -35.21 -11.40 -12.94
N ARG A 4 -34.30 -11.31 -11.96
CA ARG A 4 -32.88 -11.66 -12.10
C ARG A 4 -32.64 -13.18 -12.14
N GLU A 5 -33.40 -13.97 -11.39
CA GLU A 5 -33.26 -15.44 -11.36
C GLU A 5 -33.75 -16.06 -12.69
N GLU A 6 -34.88 -15.56 -13.23
CA GLU A 6 -35.39 -15.99 -14.55
C GLU A 6 -34.39 -15.67 -15.66
N ILE A 7 -33.80 -14.47 -15.66
CA ILE A 7 -32.79 -14.08 -16.65
C ILE A 7 -31.52 -14.93 -16.53
N GLN A 8 -31.04 -15.22 -15.31
CA GLN A 8 -29.90 -16.11 -15.11
C GLN A 8 -30.17 -17.53 -15.60
N GLN A 9 -31.38 -18.04 -15.36
CA GLN A 9 -31.78 -19.36 -15.85
C GLN A 9 -31.86 -19.38 -17.38
N GLN A 10 -32.43 -18.34 -18.01
CA GLN A 10 -32.44 -18.21 -19.47
C GLN A 10 -31.01 -18.13 -20.05
N MET A 11 -30.07 -17.45 -19.39
CA MET A 11 -28.67 -17.42 -19.81
C MET A 11 -27.99 -18.80 -19.72
N LEU A 12 -28.27 -19.58 -18.66
CA LEU A 12 -27.79 -20.96 -18.56
C LEU A 12 -28.39 -21.85 -19.66
N GLU A 13 -29.69 -21.72 -19.90
CA GLU A 13 -30.38 -22.46 -20.97
C GLU A 13 -29.84 -22.08 -22.35
N LEU A 14 -29.44 -20.82 -22.57
CA LEU A 14 -28.73 -20.39 -23.79
C LEU A 14 -27.36 -21.09 -23.93
N ILE A 15 -26.55 -21.12 -22.86
CA ILE A 15 -25.22 -21.75 -22.87
C ILE A 15 -25.31 -23.26 -23.14
N TYR A 16 -26.30 -23.94 -22.57
CA TYR A 16 -26.53 -25.37 -22.77
C TYR A 16 -27.32 -25.71 -24.04
N GLY A 17 -27.79 -24.71 -24.81
CA GLY A 17 -28.58 -24.92 -26.02
C GLY A 17 -29.97 -25.52 -25.74
N LEU A 18 -30.59 -25.15 -24.63
CA LEU A 18 -31.90 -25.63 -24.16
C LEU A 18 -33.05 -24.67 -24.52
N LEU A 19 -32.76 -23.41 -24.87
CA LEU A 19 -33.76 -22.46 -25.38
C LEU A 19 -34.20 -22.82 -26.81
N SER A 20 -35.43 -22.47 -27.16
CA SER A 20 -35.86 -22.52 -28.56
C SER A 20 -35.12 -21.47 -29.41
N ASP A 21 -35.03 -21.70 -30.73
CA ASP A 21 -34.33 -20.78 -31.65
C ASP A 21 -34.83 -19.33 -31.51
N ASP A 22 -36.15 -19.14 -31.36
CA ASP A 22 -36.78 -17.82 -31.21
C ASP A 22 -36.41 -17.14 -29.88
N GLU A 23 -36.44 -17.87 -28.75
CA GLU A 23 -36.07 -17.36 -27.43
C GLU A 23 -34.57 -17.08 -27.32
N SER A 24 -33.75 -17.90 -27.97
CA SER A 24 -32.30 -17.71 -28.03
C SER A 24 -31.93 -16.43 -28.77
N ALA A 25 -32.62 -16.13 -29.89
CA ALA A 25 -32.41 -14.90 -30.65
C ALA A 25 -32.83 -13.67 -29.85
N GLU A 26 -33.98 -13.70 -29.17
CA GLU A 26 -34.45 -12.61 -28.32
C GLU A 26 -33.50 -12.34 -27.15
N LEU A 27 -33.01 -13.40 -26.49
CA LEU A 27 -32.07 -13.25 -25.38
C LEU A 27 -30.70 -12.74 -25.84
N VAL A 28 -30.19 -13.20 -26.99
CA VAL A 28 -28.93 -12.71 -27.57
C VAL A 28 -29.04 -11.23 -27.95
N GLU A 29 -30.15 -10.81 -28.56
CA GLU A 29 -30.42 -9.40 -28.87
C GLU A 29 -30.41 -8.56 -27.58
N ARG A 30 -31.09 -9.05 -26.54
CA ARG A 30 -31.15 -8.38 -25.23
C ARG A 30 -29.78 -8.29 -24.55
N ILE A 31 -28.98 -9.36 -24.56
CA ILE A 31 -27.59 -9.38 -24.07
C ILE A 31 -26.72 -8.39 -24.84
N SER A 32 -26.89 -8.26 -26.17
CA SER A 32 -26.10 -7.31 -26.98
C SER A 32 -26.46 -5.85 -26.75
N SER A 33 -27.71 -5.57 -26.35
CA SER A 33 -28.21 -4.22 -26.10
C SER A 33 -27.89 -3.67 -24.71
N ASP A 34 -27.62 -4.55 -23.74
CA ASP A 34 -27.42 -4.20 -22.33
C ASP A 34 -26.04 -4.68 -21.84
N GLY A 35 -25.17 -3.71 -21.55
CA GLY A 35 -23.80 -3.98 -21.11
C GLY A 35 -23.69 -4.71 -19.77
N GLU A 36 -24.67 -4.59 -18.88
CA GLU A 36 -24.68 -5.33 -17.61
C GLU A 36 -25.04 -6.80 -17.83
N LEU A 37 -26.02 -7.08 -18.71
CA LEU A 37 -26.37 -8.45 -19.12
C LEU A 37 -25.23 -9.12 -19.90
N ALA A 38 -24.52 -8.37 -20.74
CA ALA A 38 -23.32 -8.85 -21.43
C ALA A 38 -22.20 -9.29 -20.47
N ARG A 39 -21.94 -8.50 -19.42
CA ARG A 39 -20.97 -8.86 -18.37
C ARG A 39 -21.42 -10.09 -17.59
N ALA A 40 -22.68 -10.13 -17.16
CA ALA A 40 -23.24 -11.27 -16.43
C ALA A 40 -23.21 -12.57 -17.26
N TYR A 41 -23.50 -12.48 -18.57
CA TYR A 41 -23.41 -13.61 -19.49
C TYR A 41 -21.97 -14.09 -19.67
N ALA A 42 -21.00 -13.17 -19.80
CA ALA A 42 -19.59 -13.52 -19.92
C ALA A 42 -19.06 -14.26 -18.68
N GLU A 43 -19.39 -13.76 -17.49
CA GLU A 43 -19.04 -14.39 -16.20
C GLU A 43 -19.67 -15.79 -16.06
N LEU A 44 -20.94 -15.93 -16.45
CA LEU A 44 -21.65 -17.20 -16.38
C LEU A 44 -21.06 -18.23 -17.37
N LYS A 45 -20.70 -17.78 -18.57
CA LYS A 45 -20.04 -18.61 -19.59
C LYS A 45 -18.69 -19.12 -19.10
N GLU A 46 -17.85 -18.26 -18.52
CA GLU A 46 -16.57 -18.63 -17.93
C GLU A 46 -16.73 -19.69 -16.83
N LYS A 47 -17.69 -19.49 -15.91
CA LYS A 47 -18.02 -20.48 -14.86
C LYS A 47 -18.42 -21.84 -15.43
N THR A 48 -19.20 -21.86 -16.51
CA THR A 48 -19.60 -23.11 -17.17
C THR A 48 -18.47 -23.77 -17.95
N GLU A 49 -17.55 -23.00 -18.55
CA GLU A 49 -16.35 -23.53 -19.22
C GLU A 49 -15.38 -24.16 -18.21
N LEU A 50 -15.16 -23.52 -17.06
CA LEU A 50 -14.37 -24.08 -15.95
C LEU A 50 -14.98 -25.39 -15.42
N LEU A 51 -16.31 -25.44 -15.23
CA LEU A 51 -17.01 -26.67 -14.86
C LEU A 51 -16.85 -27.77 -15.92
N ALA A 52 -16.96 -27.42 -17.20
CA ALA A 52 -16.74 -28.34 -18.30
C ALA A 52 -15.29 -28.85 -18.33
N GLU A 53 -14.31 -28.02 -18.03
CA GLU A 53 -12.90 -28.38 -17.96
C GLU A 53 -12.59 -29.30 -16.76
N VAL A 54 -13.16 -29.01 -15.58
CA VAL A 54 -13.08 -29.90 -14.40
C VAL A 54 -13.70 -31.26 -14.69
N THR A 55 -14.79 -31.33 -15.46
CA THR A 55 -15.37 -32.62 -15.88
C THR A 55 -14.58 -33.33 -16.99
N LYS A 56 -13.74 -32.61 -17.73
CA LYS A 56 -12.83 -33.16 -18.76
C LYS A 56 -11.49 -33.62 -18.20
N ALA A 57 -11.14 -33.27 -16.96
CA ALA A 57 -9.99 -33.85 -16.28
C ALA A 57 -10.18 -35.38 -16.23
N GLU A 58 -9.43 -36.09 -17.07
CA GLU A 58 -9.42 -37.56 -17.17
C GLU A 58 -8.97 -38.17 -15.85
N ALA A 59 -9.90 -38.30 -14.90
CA ALA A 59 -9.77 -39.28 -13.85
C ALA A 59 -9.79 -40.66 -14.54
N PRO A 60 -8.80 -41.54 -14.29
CA PRO A 60 -8.80 -42.89 -14.86
C PRO A 60 -10.13 -43.54 -14.49
N GLN A 61 -10.91 -43.96 -15.51
CA GLN A 61 -12.21 -44.59 -15.27
C GLN A 61 -12.02 -45.70 -14.24
N PRO A 62 -12.79 -45.70 -13.14
CA PRO A 62 -12.74 -46.77 -12.16
C PRO A 62 -12.91 -48.09 -12.89
N ASP A 63 -11.99 -49.04 -12.69
CA ASP A 63 -12.12 -50.37 -13.26
C ASP A 63 -13.27 -51.09 -12.55
N TYR A 64 -14.50 -50.83 -13.03
CA TYR A 64 -15.72 -51.44 -12.54
C TYR A 64 -15.68 -52.97 -12.68
N ALA A 65 -14.83 -53.52 -13.56
CA ALA A 65 -14.62 -54.96 -13.67
C ALA A 65 -13.72 -55.50 -12.53
N ALA A 66 -12.73 -54.71 -12.06
CA ALA A 66 -11.96 -55.05 -10.86
C ALA A 66 -12.80 -54.96 -9.58
N TRP A 67 -13.61 -53.91 -9.42
CA TRP A 67 -14.51 -53.78 -8.25
C TRP A 67 -15.62 -54.83 -8.23
N LYS A 68 -16.16 -55.21 -9.40
CA LYS A 68 -17.10 -56.34 -9.50
C LYS A 68 -16.43 -57.68 -9.20
N LYS A 69 -15.18 -57.88 -9.62
CA LYS A 69 -14.36 -59.06 -9.23
C LYS A 69 -14.05 -59.10 -7.73
N GLU A 70 -13.90 -57.96 -7.08
CA GLU A 70 -13.63 -57.86 -5.64
C GLU A 70 -14.91 -58.06 -4.80
N ALA A 71 -16.05 -57.56 -5.29
CA ALA A 71 -17.37 -57.79 -4.70
C ALA A 71 -17.82 -59.26 -4.85
N ASP A 72 -17.55 -59.90 -5.99
CA ASP A 72 -17.86 -61.32 -6.22
C ASP A 72 -16.96 -62.28 -5.43
N ARG A 73 -15.84 -61.80 -4.85
CA ARG A 73 -14.88 -62.62 -4.07
C ARG A 73 -15.26 -62.82 -2.59
N LYS A 74 -16.27 -62.11 -2.06
CA LYS A 74 -16.56 -62.12 -0.60
C LYS A 74 -17.70 -63.03 -0.13
N HIS A 75 -18.19 -63.97 -0.95
CA HIS A 75 -19.14 -64.99 -0.49
C HIS A 75 -18.70 -66.42 -0.85
N PRO A 76 -18.06 -67.16 0.08
CA PRO A 76 -17.98 -68.61 -0.05
C PRO A 76 -19.38 -69.21 0.14
N ALA A 77 -19.94 -69.72 -0.96
CA ALA A 77 -21.13 -70.56 -0.96
C ALA A 77 -20.87 -71.82 -0.10
N SER A 78 -21.66 -71.98 0.95
CA SER A 78 -21.65 -73.19 1.78
C SER A 78 -22.30 -74.37 1.02
N PRO A 79 -21.75 -75.60 1.14
CA PRO A 79 -22.26 -76.77 0.43
C PRO A 79 -23.55 -77.32 1.07
N ARG A 80 -24.48 -77.76 0.22
CA ARG A 80 -25.63 -78.59 0.59
C ARG A 80 -25.19 -80.06 0.67
N THR A 81 -25.39 -80.72 1.81
CA THR A 81 -25.46 -82.18 1.93
C THR A 81 -26.82 -82.62 2.45
N ALA A 82 -27.30 -83.70 1.87
CA ALA A 82 -28.59 -84.34 2.15
C ALA A 82 -28.49 -85.34 3.31
N GLY A 83 -29.58 -85.42 4.08
CA GLY A 83 -30.16 -86.62 4.71
C GLY A 83 -29.32 -87.47 5.66
N SER A 84 -29.73 -87.54 6.93
CA SER A 84 -30.17 -88.81 7.54
C SER A 84 -30.68 -88.61 8.97
N SER A 85 -31.66 -89.46 9.28
CA SER A 85 -32.46 -89.57 10.48
C SER A 85 -31.66 -89.94 11.74
N TRP A 86 -31.80 -89.18 12.83
CA TRP A 86 -31.82 -89.75 14.19
C TRP A 86 -32.41 -88.76 15.20
N THR A 87 -33.72 -88.84 15.34
CA THR A 87 -34.52 -88.08 16.30
C THR A 87 -34.36 -88.64 17.72
N VAL A 88 -34.37 -87.72 18.70
CA VAL A 88 -34.68 -87.89 20.15
C VAL A 88 -33.52 -88.06 21.15
N ARG A 89 -32.25 -87.77 20.81
CA ARG A 89 -31.21 -87.50 21.86
C ARG A 89 -30.39 -86.22 21.71
N THR A 90 -30.58 -85.46 20.64
CA THR A 90 -29.82 -84.23 20.31
C THR A 90 -30.39 -82.94 20.89
N TRP A 91 -31.65 -82.90 21.35
CA TRP A 91 -32.26 -81.65 21.83
C TRP A 91 -31.63 -81.07 23.11
N GLN A 92 -30.97 -81.88 23.95
CA GLN A 92 -30.29 -81.39 25.15
C GLN A 92 -28.85 -80.90 24.89
N VAL A 93 -28.15 -81.44 23.89
CA VAL A 93 -26.85 -80.92 23.45
C VAL A 93 -27.05 -79.69 22.57
N VAL A 94 -28.10 -79.67 21.74
CA VAL A 94 -28.49 -78.49 20.95
C VAL A 94 -28.97 -77.36 21.87
N SER A 95 -29.66 -77.61 22.99
CA SER A 95 -29.99 -76.53 23.93
C SER A 95 -28.77 -76.00 24.69
N ALA A 96 -27.80 -76.85 25.04
CA ALA A 96 -26.57 -76.40 25.69
C ALA A 96 -25.64 -75.65 24.71
N LEU A 97 -25.54 -76.12 23.46
CA LEU A 97 -24.79 -75.47 22.40
C LEU A 97 -25.50 -74.20 21.90
N ALA A 98 -26.84 -74.18 21.88
CA ALA A 98 -27.63 -72.98 21.66
C ALA A 98 -27.51 -72.01 22.82
N ALA A 99 -27.46 -72.45 24.08
CA ALA A 99 -27.18 -71.58 25.22
C ALA A 99 -25.76 -71.01 25.17
N CYS A 100 -24.76 -71.81 24.78
CA CYS A 100 -23.39 -71.32 24.58
C CYS A 100 -23.26 -70.39 23.37
N LEU A 101 -23.97 -70.67 22.27
CA LEU A 101 -24.05 -69.78 21.11
C LEU A 101 -24.87 -68.54 21.40
N LEU A 102 -25.88 -68.59 22.28
CA LEU A 102 -26.68 -67.45 22.69
C LEU A 102 -25.89 -66.59 23.67
N ILE A 103 -25.08 -67.17 24.56
CA ILE A 103 -24.14 -66.42 25.40
C ILE A 103 -23.00 -65.87 24.55
N GLY A 104 -22.48 -66.63 23.59
CA GLY A 104 -21.53 -66.16 22.58
C GLY A 104 -22.11 -65.02 21.75
N ALA A 105 -23.35 -65.13 21.26
CA ALA A 105 -24.04 -64.15 20.44
C ALA A 105 -24.64 -62.97 21.22
N LEU A 106 -24.81 -63.09 22.54
CA LEU A 106 -25.12 -61.95 23.43
C LEU A 106 -23.83 -61.26 23.89
N ALA A 107 -22.69 -61.95 23.91
CA ALA A 107 -21.37 -61.38 24.21
C ALA A 107 -20.63 -60.85 22.97
N TYR A 108 -21.02 -61.24 21.75
CA TYR A 108 -20.39 -60.82 20.48
C TYR A 108 -20.72 -59.38 20.03
N PRO A 109 -21.94 -58.84 20.21
CA PRO A 109 -22.29 -57.49 19.76
C PRO A 109 -21.41 -56.39 20.36
N PRO A 110 -20.98 -56.43 21.63
CA PRO A 110 -20.03 -55.43 22.16
C PRO A 110 -18.57 -55.66 21.72
N LEU A 111 -18.25 -56.76 21.04
CA LEU A 111 -16.89 -57.07 20.58
C LEU A 111 -16.67 -56.82 19.09
N ALA A 112 -17.73 -56.91 18.27
CA ALA A 112 -17.71 -56.46 16.88
C ALA A 112 -18.06 -54.97 16.80
N ILE A 113 -17.30 -54.14 17.53
CA ILE A 113 -17.34 -52.70 17.26
C ILE A 113 -16.68 -52.52 15.89
N ASP A 114 -17.48 -52.11 14.93
CA ASP A 114 -17.06 -51.90 13.56
C ASP A 114 -15.99 -50.81 13.55
N THR A 115 -14.76 -51.16 13.17
CA THR A 115 -13.63 -50.23 13.16
C THR A 115 -13.91 -49.04 12.23
N GLU A 116 -14.75 -49.23 11.19
CA GLU A 116 -15.19 -48.16 10.30
C GLU A 116 -16.10 -47.15 11.01
N GLN A 117 -16.97 -47.60 11.93
CA GLN A 117 -17.82 -46.68 12.71
C GLN A 117 -17.00 -45.87 13.71
N GLN A 118 -15.89 -46.41 14.23
CA GLN A 118 -15.01 -45.68 15.14
C GLN A 118 -14.17 -44.62 14.43
N THR A 119 -13.63 -44.94 13.25
CA THR A 119 -12.86 -43.97 12.47
C THR A 119 -13.74 -42.83 11.98
N THR A 120 -14.98 -43.13 11.56
CA THR A 120 -15.96 -42.10 11.18
C THR A 120 -16.39 -41.25 12.37
N ALA A 121 -16.75 -41.85 13.51
CA ALA A 121 -17.11 -41.09 14.71
C ALA A 121 -15.95 -40.21 15.22
N PHE A 122 -14.70 -40.71 15.17
CA PHE A 122 -13.53 -39.92 15.53
C PHE A 122 -13.27 -38.80 14.53
N ALA A 123 -13.41 -39.05 13.22
CA ALA A 123 -13.29 -38.02 12.20
C ALA A 123 -14.35 -36.92 12.38
N GLU A 124 -15.63 -37.29 12.58
CA GLU A 124 -16.70 -36.34 12.87
C GLU A 124 -16.44 -35.54 14.14
N THR A 125 -15.94 -36.19 15.20
CA THR A 125 -15.57 -35.50 16.45
C THR A 125 -14.40 -34.56 16.21
N SER A 126 -13.40 -34.96 15.43
CA SER A 126 -12.24 -34.14 15.09
C SER A 126 -12.63 -32.92 14.27
N ASP A 127 -13.55 -33.08 13.31
CA ASP A 127 -14.07 -31.99 12.48
C ASP A 127 -14.93 -31.01 13.29
N GLN A 128 -15.73 -31.51 14.23
CA GLN A 128 -16.46 -30.67 15.19
C GLN A 128 -15.48 -29.92 16.09
N LEU A 129 -14.48 -30.61 16.64
CA LEU A 129 -13.47 -30.01 17.51
C LEU A 129 -12.64 -28.96 16.75
N ALA A 130 -12.31 -29.21 15.48
CA ALA A 130 -11.59 -28.24 14.65
C ALA A 130 -12.38 -26.93 14.53
N ASN A 131 -13.71 -27.04 14.44
CA ASN A 131 -14.63 -25.92 14.40
C ASN A 131 -14.81 -25.19 15.74
N ASP A 132 -14.44 -25.83 16.86
CA ASP A 132 -14.47 -25.20 18.19
C ASP A 132 -13.24 -24.30 18.46
N PHE A 133 -12.28 -24.27 17.54
CA PHE A 133 -11.06 -23.48 17.65
C PHE A 133 -10.93 -22.53 16.46
N LEU A 134 -10.93 -21.23 16.74
CA LEU A 134 -10.67 -20.19 15.75
C LEU A 134 -9.24 -19.66 15.91
N SER A 135 -8.53 -19.61 14.80
CA SER A 135 -7.24 -18.94 14.66
C SER A 135 -7.39 -17.65 13.87
N LEU A 136 -6.64 -16.64 14.29
CA LEU A 136 -6.57 -15.32 13.68
C LEU A 136 -5.16 -15.07 13.18
N SER A 137 -5.09 -14.43 12.02
CA SER A 137 -3.88 -13.80 11.50
C SER A 137 -4.22 -12.37 11.11
N ILE A 138 -3.56 -11.40 11.73
CA ILE A 138 -3.64 -9.99 11.35
C ILE A 138 -2.41 -9.66 10.53
N THR A 139 -2.62 -9.11 9.34
CA THR A 139 -1.57 -8.56 8.49
C THR A 139 -1.87 -7.08 8.29
N GLY A 140 -0.89 -6.22 8.48
CA GLY A 140 -1.04 -4.76 8.46
C GLY A 140 0.24 -4.03 8.08
N PRO A 141 0.18 -2.72 7.79
CA PRO A 141 1.38 -1.90 7.76
C PRO A 141 2.08 -1.92 9.12
N SER A 142 3.42 -1.93 9.14
CA SER A 142 4.18 -1.74 10.38
C SER A 142 4.02 -0.32 10.93
N LEU A 143 4.04 0.62 10.00
CA LEU A 143 3.96 2.04 10.22
C LEU A 143 2.81 2.60 9.38
N MET A 144 1.71 2.92 10.05
CA MET A 144 0.52 3.48 9.45
C MET A 144 0.81 4.88 8.92
N ALA A 145 0.37 5.16 7.69
CA ALA A 145 0.41 6.51 7.14
C ALA A 145 -0.57 7.40 7.91
N ALA A 146 -0.10 8.44 8.59
CA ALA A 146 -1.01 9.46 9.11
C ALA A 146 -1.78 10.10 7.95
N GLU A 147 -3.01 10.53 8.22
CA GLU A 147 -3.86 11.25 7.26
C GLU A 147 -4.29 10.47 6.02
N VAL A 148 -4.01 9.16 5.97
CA VAL A 148 -4.52 8.24 4.97
C VAL A 148 -5.29 7.13 5.68
N ARG A 149 -6.32 6.60 5.03
CA ARG A 149 -6.99 5.39 5.51
C ARG A 149 -6.00 4.23 5.48
N ASN A 150 -5.84 3.55 6.62
CA ASN A 150 -5.01 2.35 6.70
C ASN A 150 -5.91 1.12 6.81
N GLU A 151 -5.50 0.05 6.15
CA GLU A 151 -6.23 -1.20 6.09
C GLU A 151 -5.43 -2.33 6.76
N PHE A 152 -6.14 -3.28 7.37
CA PHE A 152 -5.61 -4.44 8.04
C PHE A 152 -6.39 -5.67 7.58
N PHE A 153 -5.72 -6.61 6.92
CA PHE A 153 -6.32 -7.88 6.54
C PHE A 153 -6.31 -8.83 7.72
N VAL A 154 -7.46 -9.40 8.03
CA VAL A 154 -7.65 -10.40 9.07
C VAL A 154 -8.10 -11.70 8.40
N SER A 155 -7.30 -12.75 8.56
CA SER A 155 -7.69 -14.11 8.22
C SER A 155 -8.22 -14.83 9.45
N VAL A 156 -9.38 -15.47 9.31
CA VAL A 156 -10.08 -16.29 10.30
C VAL A 156 -10.14 -17.73 9.77
N GLU A 157 -9.38 -18.61 10.40
CA GLU A 157 -9.30 -20.03 10.04
C GLU A 157 -9.67 -20.90 11.24
N ASN A 158 -10.29 -22.05 11.01
CA ASN A 158 -10.45 -23.06 12.07
C ASN A 158 -9.14 -23.80 12.36
N ALA A 159 -9.10 -24.70 13.36
CA ALA A 159 -7.87 -25.45 13.67
C ALA A 159 -7.46 -26.47 12.59
N ALA A 160 -8.33 -26.75 11.61
CA ALA A 160 -8.00 -27.52 10.41
C ALA A 160 -7.49 -26.65 9.25
N ASN A 161 -7.22 -25.35 9.48
CA ASN A 161 -6.80 -24.36 8.49
C ASN A 161 -7.83 -24.10 7.38
N GLN A 162 -9.11 -24.37 7.65
CA GLN A 162 -10.17 -24.04 6.71
C GLN A 162 -10.64 -22.61 7.00
N PRO A 163 -10.82 -21.76 5.97
CA PRO A 163 -11.38 -20.43 6.13
C PRO A 163 -12.80 -20.51 6.68
N VAL A 164 -13.16 -19.58 7.57
CA VAL A 164 -14.44 -19.60 8.27
C VAL A 164 -15.06 -18.20 8.37
N ASP A 165 -16.36 -18.12 8.06
CA ASP A 165 -17.16 -16.93 8.31
C ASP A 165 -17.39 -16.72 9.81
N ALA A 166 -17.08 -15.52 10.28
CA ALA A 166 -17.15 -15.11 11.68
C ALA A 166 -17.43 -13.62 11.79
N GLN A 167 -18.09 -13.23 12.87
CA GLN A 167 -18.25 -11.82 13.21
C GLN A 167 -16.92 -11.31 13.77
N VAL A 168 -16.38 -10.24 13.18
CA VAL A 168 -15.09 -9.66 13.55
C VAL A 168 -15.31 -8.27 14.12
N GLU A 169 -14.94 -8.09 15.39
CA GLU A 169 -14.90 -6.81 16.08
C GLU A 169 -13.45 -6.37 16.23
N TYR A 170 -13.19 -5.08 16.06
CA TYR A 170 -11.84 -4.55 16.19
C TYR A 170 -11.81 -3.16 16.84
N TRP A 171 -10.76 -2.93 17.62
CA TRP A 171 -10.50 -1.69 18.35
C TRP A 171 -9.09 -1.20 18.05
N PHE A 172 -8.97 0.06 17.67
CA PHE A 172 -7.71 0.78 17.74
C PHE A 172 -7.64 1.50 19.06
N LYS A 173 -6.57 1.25 19.81
CA LYS A 173 -6.35 1.80 21.14
C LYS A 173 -5.14 2.72 21.16
N SER A 174 -5.22 3.77 21.96
CA SER A 174 -4.11 4.68 22.23
C SER A 174 -3.05 4.01 23.12
N PRO A 175 -1.86 4.62 23.30
CA PRO A 175 -0.88 4.14 24.28
C PRO A 175 -1.42 4.03 25.71
N ASN A 176 -2.48 4.78 26.03
CA ASN A 176 -3.17 4.74 27.32
C ASN A 176 -4.27 3.66 27.38
N ASN A 177 -4.35 2.78 26.38
CA ASN A 177 -5.38 1.74 26.23
C ASN A 177 -6.81 2.28 26.10
N GLU A 178 -6.98 3.54 25.70
CA GLU A 178 -8.28 4.14 25.40
C GLU A 178 -8.68 3.82 23.96
N THR A 179 -9.94 3.48 23.71
CA THR A 179 -10.43 3.23 22.35
C THR A 179 -10.47 4.53 21.56
N VAL A 180 -9.63 4.60 20.52
CA VAL A 180 -9.62 5.68 19.52
C VAL A 180 -10.67 5.40 18.46
N TYR A 181 -10.71 4.16 17.95
CA TYR A 181 -11.66 3.75 16.93
C TYR A 181 -12.19 2.34 17.20
N TYR A 182 -13.46 2.10 16.87
CA TYR A 182 -14.12 0.79 16.94
C TYR A 182 -14.81 0.50 15.63
N GLY A 183 -14.65 -0.73 15.14
CA GLY A 183 -15.39 -1.23 13.99
C GLY A 183 -15.86 -2.67 14.19
N GLN A 184 -16.89 -3.02 13.44
CA GLN A 184 -17.46 -4.36 13.41
C GLN A 184 -17.76 -4.73 11.96
N THR A 185 -17.43 -5.95 11.59
CA THR A 185 -17.54 -6.48 10.23
C THR A 185 -17.71 -8.00 10.30
N GLU A 186 -17.90 -8.67 9.18
CA GLU A 186 -18.05 -10.12 9.08
C GLU A 186 -17.03 -10.64 8.08
N SER A 187 -16.29 -11.69 8.46
CA SER A 187 -15.41 -12.38 7.53
C SER A 187 -16.21 -13.19 6.54
N LYS A 188 -15.81 -13.09 5.27
CA LYS A 188 -16.34 -13.89 4.16
C LYS A 188 -15.22 -14.73 3.61
N ASP A 189 -15.46 -16.03 3.50
CA ASP A 189 -14.44 -17.00 3.11
C ASP A 189 -13.20 -16.89 4.02
N GLY A 190 -13.44 -16.65 5.32
CA GLY A 190 -12.37 -16.52 6.31
C GLY A 190 -11.54 -15.25 6.19
N GLN A 191 -11.92 -14.25 5.39
CA GLN A 191 -11.15 -13.02 5.24
C GLN A 191 -11.99 -11.77 5.51
N VAL A 192 -11.37 -10.76 6.11
CA VAL A 192 -11.99 -9.45 6.29
C VAL A 192 -10.95 -8.33 6.33
N VAL A 193 -11.36 -7.13 5.92
CA VAL A 193 -10.55 -5.91 5.99
C VAL A 193 -11.04 -5.03 7.14
N CYS A 194 -10.18 -4.78 8.10
CA CYS A 194 -10.37 -3.81 9.18
C CYS A 194 -9.75 -2.47 8.76
N GLN A 195 -10.43 -1.36 8.99
CA GLN A 195 -10.00 -0.05 8.49
C GLN A 195 -9.99 0.99 9.60
N ILE A 196 -8.97 1.85 9.60
CA ILE A 196 -8.92 3.03 10.46
C ILE A 196 -9.00 4.29 9.58
N PRO A 197 -9.96 5.20 9.83
CA PRO A 197 -10.04 6.50 9.17
C PRO A 197 -8.79 7.34 9.38
N ALA A 198 -8.45 8.15 8.37
CA ALA A 198 -7.26 8.99 8.31
C ALA A 198 -7.06 9.93 9.53
N ASP A 199 -8.15 10.46 10.07
CA ASP A 199 -8.18 11.42 11.18
C ASP A 199 -7.86 10.78 12.55
N GLU A 200 -8.08 9.48 12.69
CA GLU A 200 -7.90 8.75 13.95
C GLU A 200 -6.54 8.03 14.05
N VAL A 201 -5.81 7.87 12.93
CA VAL A 201 -4.55 7.11 12.87
C VAL A 201 -3.50 7.61 13.86
N SER A 202 -3.36 8.93 13.97
CA SER A 202 -2.30 9.57 14.77
C SER A 202 -2.31 9.22 16.26
N SER A 203 -3.45 8.79 16.79
CA SER A 203 -3.62 8.45 18.21
C SER A 203 -3.56 6.94 18.47
N ALA A 204 -3.54 6.10 17.42
CA ALA A 204 -3.58 4.65 17.55
C ALA A 204 -2.17 4.06 17.77
N ALA A 205 -2.08 3.14 18.74
CA ALA A 205 -0.86 2.43 19.10
C ALA A 205 -1.03 0.90 19.11
N ARG A 206 -2.27 0.41 19.13
CA ARG A 206 -2.56 -1.03 19.17
C ARG A 206 -3.90 -1.34 18.50
N LEU A 207 -3.90 -2.33 17.62
CA LEU A 207 -5.10 -2.93 17.04
C LEU A 207 -5.43 -4.21 17.81
N GLU A 208 -6.63 -4.31 18.36
CA GLU A 208 -7.16 -5.56 18.90
C GLU A 208 -8.28 -6.06 18.02
N VAL A 209 -8.21 -7.33 17.63
CA VAL A 209 -9.22 -7.99 16.80
C VAL A 209 -9.78 -9.18 17.56
N VAL A 210 -11.09 -9.29 17.55
CA VAL A 210 -11.87 -10.39 18.12
C VAL A 210 -12.70 -10.99 17.00
N ALA A 211 -12.55 -12.29 16.75
CA ALA A 211 -13.44 -13.03 15.87
C ALA A 211 -14.33 -13.96 16.70
N GLN A 212 -15.62 -13.98 16.37
CA GLN A 212 -16.64 -14.77 17.05
C GLN A 212 -17.45 -15.59 16.04
N ARG A 213 -17.59 -16.89 16.33
CA ARG A 213 -18.51 -17.80 15.62
C ARG A 213 -19.26 -18.65 16.64
N GLY A 214 -20.55 -18.37 16.82
CA GLY A 214 -21.34 -18.99 17.88
C GLY A 214 -20.76 -18.65 19.26
N ASP A 215 -20.44 -19.68 20.04
CA ASP A 215 -19.84 -19.55 21.38
C ASP A 215 -18.29 -19.51 21.34
N VAL A 216 -17.70 -19.70 20.16
CA VAL A 216 -16.24 -19.71 19.99
C VAL A 216 -15.75 -18.31 19.69
N GLN A 217 -14.74 -17.87 20.44
CA GLN A 217 -14.10 -16.57 20.29
C GLN A 217 -12.58 -16.72 20.22
N SER A 218 -11.94 -15.93 19.37
CA SER A 218 -10.49 -15.78 19.32
C SER A 218 -10.13 -14.31 19.35
N THR A 219 -9.07 -13.96 20.07
CA THR A 219 -8.60 -12.57 20.22
C THR A 219 -7.13 -12.50 19.83
N LEU A 220 -6.77 -11.44 19.10
CA LEU A 220 -5.39 -11.17 18.71
C LEU A 220 -5.15 -9.65 18.74
N GLY A 221 -4.08 -9.23 19.44
CA GLY A 221 -3.63 -7.83 19.44
C GLY A 221 -2.42 -7.66 18.52
N LEU A 222 -2.29 -6.53 17.84
CA LEU A 222 -1.15 -6.12 17.04
C LEU A 222 -0.75 -4.72 17.48
N ASP A 223 0.50 -4.53 17.93
CA ASP A 223 1.01 -3.19 18.19
C ASP A 223 1.26 -2.51 16.86
N VAL A 224 0.74 -1.30 16.69
CA VAL A 224 0.81 -0.54 15.44
C VAL A 224 1.42 0.82 15.74
N GLN A 225 2.26 1.34 14.86
CA GLN A 225 2.80 2.68 15.00
C GLN A 225 2.20 3.56 13.92
N ALA A 226 1.86 4.81 14.25
CA ALA A 226 1.51 5.82 13.27
C ALA A 226 2.75 6.65 12.94
N ALA A 227 3.07 6.79 11.65
CA ALA A 227 4.02 7.80 11.22
C ALA A 227 3.45 9.18 11.63
N PRO A 228 4.23 10.07 12.24
CA PRO A 228 3.76 11.44 12.43
C PRO A 228 3.50 12.07 11.06
N PRO A 229 2.47 12.93 10.91
CA PRO A 229 2.25 13.64 9.66
C PRO A 229 3.44 14.55 9.41
N LYS A 230 4.23 14.21 8.38
CA LYS A 230 5.41 14.99 7.99
C LYS A 230 5.11 15.64 6.64
N PRO A 231 4.82 16.95 6.62
CA PRO A 231 4.65 17.64 5.35
C PRO A 231 5.95 17.66 4.54
N VAL A 232 5.81 17.85 3.23
CA VAL A 232 6.92 18.04 2.29
C VAL A 232 6.95 19.52 1.89
N ALA A 233 8.16 20.10 1.86
CA ALA A 233 8.38 21.43 1.31
C ALA A 233 8.91 21.32 -0.12
N VAL A 234 8.34 22.09 -1.05
CA VAL A 234 8.87 22.28 -2.41
C VAL A 234 9.46 23.69 -2.51
N LEU A 235 10.75 23.76 -2.87
CA LEU A 235 11.50 25.01 -2.98
C LEU A 235 11.51 25.53 -4.42
N GLN A 236 10.98 26.73 -4.62
CA GLN A 236 10.92 27.39 -5.92
C GLN A 236 11.66 28.73 -5.89
N THR A 237 12.39 29.02 -6.96
CA THR A 237 13.14 30.26 -7.16
C THR A 237 12.53 31.07 -8.30
N ASP A 238 12.70 32.39 -8.26
CA ASP A 238 12.17 33.31 -9.27
C ASP A 238 12.90 33.26 -10.62
N ARG A 239 14.02 32.51 -10.67
CA ARG A 239 14.86 32.24 -11.83
C ARG A 239 15.62 30.93 -11.67
N ASP A 240 16.13 30.42 -12.78
CA ASP A 240 16.93 29.19 -12.84
C ASP A 240 18.45 29.44 -12.85
N VAL A 241 18.89 30.67 -13.11
CA VAL A 241 20.31 31.08 -13.10
C VAL A 241 20.41 32.43 -12.40
N ALA A 242 21.41 32.61 -11.54
CA ALA A 242 21.66 33.89 -10.88
C ALA A 242 23.04 34.48 -11.20
N GLU A 243 23.17 35.80 -11.11
CA GLU A 243 24.45 36.48 -11.20
C GLU A 243 25.00 36.82 -9.81
N PRO A 244 26.34 36.86 -9.62
CA PRO A 244 26.93 37.42 -8.42
C PRO A 244 26.44 38.84 -8.14
N GLY A 245 26.02 39.12 -6.89
CA GLY A 245 25.44 40.41 -6.48
C GLY A 245 23.94 40.56 -6.73
N GLN A 246 23.32 39.67 -7.51
CA GLN A 246 21.90 39.71 -7.84
C GLN A 246 21.05 39.24 -6.64
N THR A 247 19.84 39.77 -6.50
CA THR A 247 18.87 39.26 -5.51
C THR A 247 18.04 38.14 -6.14
N VAL A 248 18.01 36.98 -5.50
CA VAL A 248 17.18 35.82 -5.84
C VAL A 248 16.01 35.80 -4.88
N ASN A 249 14.79 35.77 -5.43
CA ASN A 249 13.59 35.56 -4.63
C ASN A 249 13.25 34.07 -4.64
N PHE A 250 12.78 33.55 -3.51
CA PHE A 250 12.38 32.15 -3.41
C PHE A 250 11.18 31.98 -2.49
N ARG A 251 10.52 30.83 -2.63
CA ARG A 251 9.44 30.39 -1.75
C ARG A 251 9.55 28.91 -1.46
N ALA A 252 9.07 28.50 -0.29
CA ALA A 252 8.78 27.12 0.03
C ALA A 252 7.26 26.93 0.11
N VAL A 253 6.74 25.92 -0.58
CA VAL A 253 5.34 25.49 -0.46
C VAL A 253 5.31 24.18 0.32
N VAL A 254 4.64 24.20 1.48
CA VAL A 254 4.56 23.10 2.43
C VAL A 254 3.19 22.45 2.38
N LEU A 255 3.17 21.20 1.95
CA LEU A 255 1.97 20.41 1.69
C LEU A 255 2.10 19.04 2.36
N ASP A 256 0.96 18.45 2.70
CA ASP A 256 0.93 17.04 3.07
C ASP A 256 1.17 16.15 1.82
N PRO A 257 2.14 15.21 1.86
CA PRO A 257 2.49 14.37 0.71
C PRO A 257 1.36 13.49 0.19
N GLN A 258 0.39 13.15 1.03
CA GLN A 258 -0.68 12.22 0.69
C GLN A 258 -1.90 12.98 0.19
N ASN A 259 -2.44 13.89 0.99
CA ASN A 259 -3.70 14.57 0.68
C ASN A 259 -3.53 15.97 0.06
N GLN A 260 -2.30 16.43 -0.16
CA GLN A 260 -1.95 17.71 -0.78
C GLN A 260 -2.50 18.95 -0.03
N GLN A 261 -2.92 18.79 1.23
CA GLN A 261 -3.41 19.91 2.03
C GLN A 261 -2.26 20.80 2.49
N THR A 262 -2.50 22.11 2.55
CA THR A 262 -1.53 23.07 3.10
C THR A 262 -1.31 22.83 4.58
N ARG A 263 -0.05 22.73 4.99
CA ARG A 263 0.33 22.60 6.40
C ARG A 263 1.03 23.87 6.87
N SER A 264 0.70 24.29 8.09
CA SER A 264 1.47 25.32 8.79
C SER A 264 2.71 24.66 9.34
N ALA A 265 3.89 25.17 8.99
CA ALA A 265 5.15 24.62 9.46
C ALA A 265 6.15 25.75 9.72
N ASN A 266 7.06 25.52 10.67
CA ASN A 266 8.22 26.38 10.84
C ASN A 266 9.33 25.92 9.91
N VAL A 267 9.84 26.81 9.06
CA VAL A 267 10.90 26.52 8.09
C VAL A 267 12.05 27.50 8.25
N ASP A 268 13.28 27.01 8.14
CA ASP A 268 14.49 27.82 8.11
C ASP A 268 15.08 27.72 6.70
N PHE A 269 15.33 28.85 6.05
CA PHE A 269 16.03 28.86 4.77
C PHE A 269 17.53 29.01 5.00
N VAL A 270 18.31 28.17 4.33
CA VAL A 270 19.77 28.15 4.40
C VAL A 270 20.36 28.18 3.00
N TRP A 271 21.62 28.60 2.89
CA TRP A 271 22.35 28.52 1.64
C TRP A 271 23.82 28.18 1.86
N SER A 272 24.40 27.52 0.87
CA SER A 272 25.81 27.13 0.78
C SER A 272 26.35 27.44 -0.62
N MET A 273 27.67 27.61 -0.72
CA MET A 273 28.40 27.68 -1.98
C MET A 273 29.59 26.74 -1.87
N GLN A 274 30.04 26.14 -2.98
CA GLN A 274 31.12 25.12 -2.96
C GLN A 274 32.42 25.62 -2.28
N ASP A 275 32.73 26.91 -2.45
CA ASP A 275 33.90 27.55 -1.83
C ASP A 275 33.66 28.03 -0.39
N PHE A 276 32.40 28.11 0.04
CA PHE A 276 32.00 28.62 1.35
C PHE A 276 31.44 27.48 2.20
N ARG A 277 32.30 26.85 3.00
CA ARG A 277 31.98 25.66 3.83
C ARG A 277 31.06 25.93 5.04
N GLY A 278 30.26 27.00 5.03
CA GLY A 278 29.30 27.32 6.08
C GLY A 278 27.87 27.28 5.56
N ILE A 279 26.99 26.59 6.28
CA ILE A 279 25.54 26.70 6.09
C ILE A 279 25.11 28.05 6.65
N ASN A 280 24.69 28.97 5.78
CA ASN A 280 24.31 30.31 6.16
C ASN A 280 22.79 30.43 6.24
N ARG A 281 22.25 30.75 7.41
CA ARG A 281 20.80 31.02 7.57
C ARG A 281 20.43 32.35 6.93
N ILE A 282 19.31 32.37 6.20
CA ILE A 282 18.78 33.58 5.56
C ILE A 282 17.86 34.29 6.55
N ALA A 283 18.43 35.25 7.29
CA ALA A 283 17.70 35.98 8.33
C ALA A 283 16.49 36.80 7.82
N SER A 284 16.48 37.16 6.53
CA SER A 284 15.40 37.91 5.87
C SER A 284 14.19 37.05 5.49
N ALA A 285 14.26 35.73 5.61
CA ALA A 285 13.19 34.83 5.19
C ALA A 285 12.11 34.64 6.27
N GLU A 286 10.86 34.45 5.84
CA GLU A 286 9.75 34.05 6.70
C GLU A 286 10.04 32.67 7.30
N ARG A 287 9.88 32.55 8.63
CA ARG A 287 10.12 31.28 9.34
C ARG A 287 8.88 30.44 9.54
N SER A 288 7.70 30.96 9.23
CA SER A 288 6.43 30.25 9.41
C SER A 288 5.63 30.38 8.12
N THR A 289 5.03 29.28 7.70
CA THR A 289 4.23 29.27 6.47
C THR A 289 2.86 29.91 6.69
N LEU A 290 2.45 30.79 5.78
CA LEU A 290 1.10 31.33 5.72
C LEU A 290 0.39 30.70 4.51
N LYS A 291 -0.73 30.00 4.74
CA LYS A 291 -1.42 29.18 3.73
C LYS A 291 -0.48 28.16 3.06
N GLY A 292 0.41 27.57 3.86
CA GLY A 292 1.42 26.63 3.38
C GLY A 292 2.57 27.28 2.59
N VAL A 293 2.70 28.61 2.54
CA VAL A 293 3.79 29.27 1.80
C VAL A 293 4.66 30.12 2.73
N ALA A 294 5.97 29.90 2.69
CA ALA A 294 6.98 30.78 3.28
C ALA A 294 7.85 31.41 2.19
N LEU A 295 8.30 32.65 2.42
CA LEU A 295 8.96 33.49 1.43
C LEU A 295 10.35 33.92 1.90
N GLY A 296 11.29 34.13 0.97
CA GLY A 296 12.56 34.75 1.31
C GLY A 296 13.28 35.38 0.12
N GLN A 297 14.35 36.10 0.44
CA GLN A 297 15.20 36.78 -0.51
C GLN A 297 16.66 36.62 -0.10
N LEU A 298 17.51 36.30 -1.06
CA LEU A 298 18.94 36.16 -0.89
C LEU A 298 19.67 37.05 -1.90
N GLN A 299 20.51 37.96 -1.41
CA GLN A 299 21.47 38.63 -2.27
C GLN A 299 22.66 37.69 -2.46
N VAL A 300 22.87 37.22 -3.68
CA VAL A 300 24.01 36.37 -4.04
C VAL A 300 25.29 37.17 -3.74
N PRO A 301 26.25 36.60 -2.97
CA PRO A 301 27.49 37.30 -2.71
C PRO A 301 28.17 37.72 -4.02
N PRO A 302 28.74 38.93 -4.11
CA PRO A 302 29.40 39.42 -5.33
C PRO A 302 30.74 38.71 -5.63
N GLN A 303 31.12 37.69 -4.86
CA GLN A 303 32.38 36.96 -5.07
C GLN A 303 32.27 36.01 -6.27
N GLU A 304 33.20 36.14 -7.22
CA GLU A 304 33.13 35.51 -8.55
C GLU A 304 33.54 34.02 -8.63
N SER A 305 33.90 33.35 -7.53
CA SER A 305 34.52 32.02 -7.62
C SER A 305 33.55 30.83 -7.56
N ALA A 306 32.32 31.03 -7.09
CA ALA A 306 31.35 29.94 -7.00
C ALA A 306 30.65 29.71 -8.35
N ASP A 307 30.63 28.45 -8.79
CA ASP A 307 29.88 28.03 -9.99
C ASP A 307 28.40 27.78 -9.69
N GLN A 308 28.07 27.49 -8.42
CA GLN A 308 26.74 27.08 -8.00
C GLN A 308 26.42 27.59 -6.59
N LEU A 309 25.20 28.10 -6.46
CA LEU A 309 24.56 28.41 -5.20
C LEU A 309 23.61 27.27 -4.84
N GLU A 310 23.76 26.69 -3.67
CA GLU A 310 22.84 25.71 -3.13
C GLU A 310 21.92 26.43 -2.14
N LEU A 311 20.63 26.48 -2.47
CA LEU A 311 19.59 27.01 -1.59
C LEU A 311 18.85 25.83 -0.98
N ALA A 312 18.64 25.84 0.33
CA ALA A 312 17.86 24.81 0.98
C ALA A 312 16.82 25.35 1.94
N VAL A 313 15.76 24.57 2.16
CA VAL A 313 14.80 24.79 3.24
C VAL A 313 14.86 23.62 4.22
N GLU A 314 15.06 23.95 5.49
CA GLU A 314 15.23 23.02 6.59
C GLU A 314 14.05 23.13 7.58
N SER A 315 13.59 22.00 8.09
CA SER A 315 12.67 21.98 9.22
C SER A 315 12.65 20.62 9.90
N PRO A 316 12.61 20.55 11.23
CA PRO A 316 12.39 19.29 11.95
C PRO A 316 10.97 18.73 11.74
N GLU A 317 10.02 19.57 11.32
CA GLU A 317 8.63 19.19 11.05
C GLU A 317 8.48 18.54 9.66
N LEU A 318 9.43 18.78 8.73
CA LEU A 318 9.35 18.31 7.35
C LEU A 318 9.84 16.86 7.18
N GLN A 319 9.23 16.17 6.21
CA GLN A 319 9.59 14.81 5.82
C GLN A 319 10.94 14.76 5.11
N ASN A 320 11.14 15.67 4.15
CA ASN A 320 12.40 15.83 3.44
C ASN A 320 13.53 16.36 4.34
N ARG A 321 13.24 16.85 5.55
CA ARG A 321 14.15 17.53 6.52
C ARG A 321 14.90 18.73 5.94
N ILE A 322 15.55 18.55 4.79
CA ILE A 322 16.28 19.49 3.97
C ILE A 322 15.82 19.26 2.52
N GLU A 323 15.28 20.31 1.91
CA GLU A 323 15.03 20.37 0.47
C GLU A 323 16.08 21.27 -0.17
N GLN A 324 16.84 20.78 -1.15
CA GLN A 324 17.93 21.52 -1.80
C GLN A 324 17.60 21.84 -3.26
N ARG A 325 17.89 23.08 -3.67
CA ARG A 325 17.83 23.55 -5.06
C ARG A 325 19.16 24.17 -5.44
N ASN A 326 19.73 23.63 -6.50
CA ASN A 326 20.98 24.08 -7.07
C ASN A 326 20.71 25.16 -8.11
N LEU A 327 21.26 26.35 -7.88
CA LEU A 327 21.14 27.52 -8.74
C LEU A 327 22.50 27.82 -9.37
N PRO A 328 22.72 27.52 -10.66
CA PRO A 328 23.96 27.87 -11.34
C PRO A 328 24.19 29.38 -11.35
N LEU A 329 25.46 29.78 -11.20
CA LEU A 329 25.89 31.17 -11.23
C LEU A 329 26.50 31.51 -12.60
N ALA A 330 26.07 32.61 -13.22
CA ALA A 330 26.50 33.00 -14.57
C ALA A 330 27.97 33.51 -14.65
N GLY A 331 28.79 33.32 -13.62
CA GLY A 331 29.97 34.11 -13.29
C GLY A 331 31.23 33.97 -14.18
N LYS A 332 31.33 33.00 -15.10
CA LYS A 332 32.49 32.88 -16.03
C LYS A 332 32.32 31.96 -17.24
N LEU A 333 31.27 31.15 -17.30
CA LEU A 333 30.99 30.25 -18.43
C LEU A 333 30.99 30.98 -19.78
N ALA A 334 30.39 32.18 -19.83
CA ALA A 334 30.32 32.99 -21.04
C ALA A 334 31.70 33.48 -21.55
N ALA A 335 32.69 33.70 -20.66
CA ALA A 335 34.02 34.17 -21.05
C ALA A 335 34.95 33.03 -21.51
N SER A 336 34.68 31.79 -21.10
CA SER A 336 35.41 30.61 -21.57
C SER A 336 34.94 30.18 -22.97
N GLU A 337 33.65 30.31 -23.29
CA GLU A 337 33.13 29.96 -24.61
C GLU A 337 33.38 31.05 -25.67
N THR A 338 33.27 32.33 -25.32
CA THR A 338 33.49 33.43 -26.30
C THR A 338 34.96 33.63 -26.67
N ASN A 339 35.93 33.28 -25.81
CA ASN A 339 37.35 33.25 -26.19
C ASN A 339 37.72 32.06 -27.09
N ALA A 340 36.85 31.05 -27.22
CA ALA A 340 37.00 30.00 -28.24
C ALA A 340 36.49 30.45 -29.62
N ALA A 341 35.56 31.42 -29.68
CA ALA A 341 35.01 31.93 -30.94
C ALA A 341 35.94 32.94 -31.66
N GLY A 342 36.79 33.66 -30.93
CA GLY A 342 37.76 34.62 -31.51
C GLY A 342 39.10 34.02 -31.94
N ARG A 343 39.34 32.74 -31.58
CA ARG A 343 40.53 31.97 -31.96
C ARG A 343 40.09 30.69 -32.66
N THR A 344 39.37 30.82 -33.77
CA THR A 344 39.33 29.80 -34.82
C THR A 344 40.67 29.71 -35.55
N GLU A 345 41.79 29.55 -34.82
CA GLU A 345 42.78 28.62 -35.34
C GLU A 345 42.15 27.26 -35.12
N ALA A 346 41.95 26.53 -36.21
CA ALA A 346 41.42 25.17 -36.21
C ALA A 346 42.37 24.24 -35.43
N MET A 347 42.45 24.38 -34.11
CA MET A 347 42.71 23.26 -33.23
C MET A 347 41.44 22.42 -33.32
N THR A 348 41.43 21.54 -34.31
CA THR A 348 40.67 20.31 -34.32
C THR A 348 41.02 19.57 -33.03
N ALA A 349 40.47 20.00 -31.90
CA ALA A 349 40.18 19.08 -30.83
C ALA A 349 39.32 18.01 -31.53
N PRO A 350 39.79 16.75 -31.60
CA PRO A 350 39.03 15.71 -32.26
C PRO A 350 37.64 15.76 -31.65
N ALA A 351 36.63 16.06 -32.47
CA ALA A 351 35.24 16.03 -32.05
C ALA A 351 35.06 14.67 -31.41
N THR A 352 35.04 14.64 -30.08
CA THR A 352 34.83 13.40 -29.37
C THR A 352 33.39 13.06 -29.74
N PRO A 353 33.15 11.99 -30.52
CA PRO A 353 31.82 11.67 -30.97
C PRO A 353 30.98 11.59 -29.71
N ALA A 354 30.00 12.50 -29.61
CA ALA A 354 29.15 12.56 -28.45
C ALA A 354 28.44 11.22 -28.38
N LEU A 355 28.83 10.42 -27.38
CA LEU A 355 28.40 9.05 -27.23
C LEU A 355 26.87 9.06 -27.10
N SER A 356 26.22 8.08 -27.72
CA SER A 356 24.87 7.70 -27.34
C SER A 356 24.83 7.49 -25.82
N GLN A 357 23.66 7.72 -25.22
CA GLN A 357 23.43 7.35 -23.83
C GLN A 357 22.35 6.28 -23.78
N LEU A 358 22.69 5.15 -23.18
CA LEU A 358 21.85 3.98 -22.98
C LEU A 358 21.57 3.89 -21.49
N SER A 359 20.29 3.90 -21.16
CA SER A 359 19.82 3.59 -19.81
C SER A 359 18.90 2.39 -19.91
N ALA A 360 19.27 1.28 -19.29
CA ALA A 360 18.45 0.09 -19.23
C ALA A 360 18.33 -0.46 -17.82
N LYS A 361 17.15 -1.01 -17.50
CA LYS A 361 16.83 -1.50 -16.17
C LYS A 361 15.82 -2.65 -16.26
N PRO A 362 16.09 -3.81 -15.63
CA PRO A 362 15.09 -4.85 -15.46
C PRO A 362 13.93 -4.30 -14.64
N GLU A 363 12.71 -4.60 -15.04
CA GLU A 363 11.54 -4.29 -14.27
C GLU A 363 11.62 -5.01 -12.91
N GLY A 364 11.44 -4.26 -11.82
CA GLY A 364 11.70 -4.77 -10.47
C GLY A 364 13.16 -4.71 -10.03
N GLY A 365 14.12 -4.34 -10.90
CA GLY A 365 15.50 -4.04 -10.54
C GLY A 365 16.52 -5.19 -10.63
N SER A 366 16.09 -6.45 -10.74
CA SER A 366 16.99 -7.59 -11.00
C SER A 366 16.33 -8.60 -11.92
N LEU A 367 17.12 -9.23 -12.81
CA LEU A 367 16.65 -10.36 -13.62
C LEU A 367 16.47 -11.59 -12.72
N VAL A 368 15.31 -12.22 -12.76
CA VAL A 368 14.98 -13.42 -11.96
C VAL A 368 14.98 -14.66 -12.84
N ALA A 369 15.85 -15.61 -12.53
CA ALA A 369 16.04 -16.80 -13.33
C ALA A 369 14.77 -17.69 -13.40
N GLY A 370 14.52 -18.28 -14.57
CA GLY A 370 13.46 -19.26 -14.79
C GLY A 370 12.04 -18.69 -14.98
N VAL A 371 11.87 -17.37 -14.89
CA VAL A 371 10.60 -16.68 -15.15
C VAL A 371 10.77 -15.58 -16.17
N GLN A 372 9.70 -15.17 -16.85
CA GLN A 372 9.75 -14.05 -17.79
C GLN A 372 10.02 -12.74 -17.03
N ASN A 373 11.00 -11.99 -17.48
CA ASN A 373 11.38 -10.67 -16.99
C ASN A 373 11.20 -9.67 -18.13
N ARG A 374 10.86 -8.43 -17.78
CA ARG A 374 10.88 -7.32 -18.73
C ARG A 374 12.12 -6.47 -18.48
N LEU A 375 12.88 -6.17 -19.52
CA LEU A 375 14.00 -5.25 -19.51
C LEU A 375 13.59 -4.00 -20.29
N LEU A 376 13.48 -2.86 -19.61
CA LEU A 376 13.20 -1.59 -20.24
C LEU A 376 14.51 -0.89 -20.61
N TYR A 377 14.51 -0.17 -21.73
CA TYR A 377 15.65 0.65 -22.12
C TYR A 377 15.23 1.95 -22.79
N LEU A 378 16.10 2.93 -22.67
CA LEU A 378 16.10 4.21 -23.36
C LEU A 378 17.45 4.39 -24.03
N SER A 379 17.44 4.54 -25.35
CA SER A 379 18.60 4.85 -26.15
C SER A 379 18.37 6.20 -26.81
N GLN A 380 19.26 7.15 -26.58
CA GLN A 380 19.14 8.46 -27.23
C GLN A 380 20.16 8.67 -28.32
N ASN A 381 19.62 8.95 -29.50
CA ASN A 381 20.39 9.53 -30.58
C ASN A 381 20.71 10.98 -30.25
N ASN A 382 21.98 11.34 -30.36
CA ASN A 382 22.36 12.74 -30.34
C ASN A 382 21.64 13.48 -31.47
N ALA A 383 20.96 14.58 -31.17
CA ALA A 383 20.23 15.38 -32.15
C ALA A 383 21.09 15.84 -33.35
N ASN A 384 22.42 15.83 -33.21
CA ASN A 384 23.37 16.18 -34.27
C ASN A 384 23.92 14.98 -35.05
N ALA A 385 23.64 13.74 -34.64
CA ALA A 385 24.06 12.56 -35.38
C ALA A 385 23.15 12.34 -36.60
N PRO A 386 23.69 11.92 -37.76
CA PRO A 386 22.87 11.53 -38.89
C PRO A 386 21.89 10.44 -38.47
N ALA A 387 20.64 10.51 -38.97
CA ALA A 387 19.51 9.64 -38.61
C ALA A 387 19.68 8.19 -39.10
N THR A 388 20.80 7.55 -38.76
CA THR A 388 20.97 6.11 -38.88
C THR A 388 20.14 5.43 -37.79
N PRO A 389 19.25 4.49 -38.14
CA PRO A 389 18.46 3.77 -37.14
C PRO A 389 19.39 2.94 -36.26
N MET A 390 19.42 3.25 -34.96
CA MET A 390 20.11 2.43 -33.98
C MET A 390 19.30 1.18 -33.69
N ARG A 391 19.97 0.05 -33.46
CA ARG A 391 19.33 -1.19 -33.02
C ARG A 391 19.85 -1.56 -31.64
N ALA A 392 18.92 -1.68 -30.68
CA ALA A 392 19.20 -2.32 -29.42
C ALA A 392 19.13 -3.85 -29.61
N GLN A 393 20.10 -4.58 -29.07
CA GLN A 393 20.18 -6.04 -29.10
C GLN A 393 20.52 -6.55 -27.70
N LEU A 394 19.76 -7.53 -27.20
CA LEU A 394 20.06 -8.22 -25.94
C LEU A 394 20.84 -9.50 -26.24
N ARG A 395 22.01 -9.67 -25.64
CA ARG A 395 22.88 -10.84 -25.82
C ARG A 395 23.07 -11.56 -24.49
N SER A 396 22.98 -12.88 -24.49
CA SER A 396 23.32 -13.69 -23.32
C SER A 396 24.76 -14.19 -23.43
N ALA A 397 25.53 -14.12 -22.35
CA ALA A 397 26.86 -14.68 -22.28
C ALA A 397 26.76 -16.19 -22.06
N ASN A 398 26.61 -16.98 -23.13
CA ASN A 398 26.77 -18.43 -23.01
C ASN A 398 28.24 -18.75 -22.74
N ILE A 399 28.53 -19.21 -21.52
CA ILE A 399 29.88 -19.52 -21.02
C ILE A 399 30.51 -20.73 -21.76
N GLU A 400 29.71 -21.55 -22.47
CA GLU A 400 30.21 -22.81 -23.08
C GLU A 400 30.38 -22.79 -24.62
N ASP A 401 29.81 -21.83 -25.35
CA ASP A 401 29.98 -21.73 -26.82
C ASP A 401 31.22 -20.95 -27.25
N ALA A 402 31.96 -20.33 -26.31
CA ALA A 402 33.21 -19.64 -26.59
C ALA A 402 34.39 -20.58 -26.95
N MET A 403 34.23 -21.91 -26.89
CA MET A 403 35.32 -22.86 -27.17
C MET A 403 35.07 -23.93 -28.26
N GLY A 404 33.88 -24.05 -28.87
CA GLY A 404 33.55 -25.29 -29.61
C GLY A 404 33.05 -25.15 -31.04
N ASN A 405 31.86 -24.60 -31.23
CA ASN A 405 31.15 -24.64 -32.52
C ASN A 405 30.38 -23.32 -32.67
N GLY A 406 30.93 -22.40 -33.47
CA GLY A 406 30.46 -21.02 -33.60
C GLY A 406 29.05 -20.81 -34.17
N ILE A 407 28.02 -21.27 -33.46
CA ILE A 407 26.65 -20.83 -33.66
C ILE A 407 26.35 -19.86 -32.51
N PRO A 408 26.35 -18.54 -32.74
CA PRO A 408 26.02 -17.60 -31.69
C PRO A 408 24.53 -17.74 -31.38
N ALA A 409 24.19 -18.26 -30.19
CA ALA A 409 22.85 -18.20 -29.63
C ALA A 409 22.48 -16.72 -29.41
N THR A 410 21.99 -16.07 -30.47
CA THR A 410 21.57 -14.67 -30.44
C THR A 410 20.09 -14.65 -30.71
N GLU A 411 19.28 -14.49 -29.67
CA GLU A 411 17.90 -14.07 -29.85
C GLU A 411 17.93 -12.56 -30.12
N GLN A 412 18.17 -12.18 -31.38
CA GLN A 412 18.14 -10.78 -31.83
C GLN A 412 16.68 -10.32 -31.91
N LEU A 413 16.12 -9.84 -30.80
CA LEU A 413 14.98 -8.94 -30.90
C LEU A 413 15.51 -7.56 -31.29
N VAL A 414 15.03 -7.01 -32.39
CA VAL A 414 15.43 -5.69 -32.88
C VAL A 414 14.23 -4.76 -32.78
N GLN A 415 14.37 -3.65 -32.07
CA GLN A 415 13.36 -2.58 -32.00
C GLN A 415 13.98 -1.25 -32.47
N GLU A 416 13.30 -0.56 -33.39
CA GLU A 416 13.69 0.76 -33.92
C GLU A 416 12.95 1.88 -33.16
N ILE A 417 13.30 2.17 -31.91
CA ILE A 417 12.72 3.31 -31.16
C ILE A 417 13.71 3.79 -30.09
N ASP A 418 13.64 5.08 -29.72
CA ASP A 418 14.34 5.66 -28.57
C ASP A 418 14.01 4.98 -27.23
N PHE A 419 12.85 4.31 -27.12
CA PHE A 419 12.43 3.51 -25.96
C PHE A 419 11.97 2.13 -26.40
N GLY A 420 12.32 1.10 -25.65
CA GLY A 420 11.83 -0.24 -25.92
C GLY A 420 11.86 -1.16 -24.72
N THR A 421 11.33 -2.36 -24.94
CA THR A 421 11.22 -3.40 -23.93
C THR A 421 11.61 -4.76 -24.51
N PHE A 422 12.41 -5.51 -23.77
CA PHE A 422 12.69 -6.91 -24.05
C PHE A 422 12.02 -7.79 -23.01
N ASP A 423 11.25 -8.78 -23.45
CA ASP A 423 10.78 -9.84 -22.56
C ASP A 423 11.72 -11.04 -22.70
N VAL A 424 12.34 -11.48 -21.59
CA VAL A 424 13.34 -12.55 -21.58
C VAL A 424 13.10 -13.49 -20.41
N VAL A 425 13.33 -14.80 -20.58
CA VAL A 425 13.33 -15.78 -19.48
C VAL A 425 14.79 -16.13 -19.18
N PRO A 426 15.43 -15.50 -18.17
CA PRO A 426 16.86 -15.64 -18.01
C PRO A 426 17.23 -16.96 -17.31
N GLU A 427 18.40 -17.50 -17.62
CA GLU A 427 18.96 -18.65 -16.89
C GLU A 427 19.71 -18.19 -15.63
N ALA A 428 19.80 -19.06 -14.62
CA ALA A 428 20.44 -18.71 -13.35
C ALA A 428 21.94 -18.40 -13.53
N SER A 429 22.40 -17.30 -12.94
CA SER A 429 23.79 -16.85 -13.00
C SER A 429 24.30 -16.53 -14.42
N GLN A 430 23.39 -16.38 -15.39
CA GLN A 430 23.74 -15.92 -16.73
C GLN A 430 23.80 -14.38 -16.78
N GLN A 431 24.82 -13.86 -17.47
CA GLN A 431 24.96 -12.43 -17.74
C GLN A 431 24.28 -12.09 -19.07
N TYR A 432 23.47 -11.05 -19.07
CA TYR A 432 22.80 -10.48 -20.23
C TYR A 432 23.37 -9.09 -20.50
N THR A 433 23.80 -8.82 -21.72
CA THR A 433 24.31 -7.52 -22.14
C THR A 433 23.39 -6.93 -23.18
N LEU A 434 22.82 -5.76 -22.87
CA LEU A 434 22.13 -4.93 -23.83
C LEU A 434 23.16 -4.09 -24.56
N GLU A 435 23.22 -4.22 -25.89
CA GLU A 435 24.13 -3.51 -26.78
C GLU A 435 23.32 -2.63 -27.72
N VAL A 436 23.73 -1.37 -27.91
CA VAL A 436 23.21 -0.51 -28.98
C VAL A 436 24.28 -0.40 -30.06
N ALA A 437 23.96 -0.88 -31.26
CA ALA A 437 24.90 -0.90 -32.38
C ALA A 437 24.24 -0.43 -33.68
N ASN A 438 25.07 0.12 -34.57
CA ASN A 438 24.71 0.26 -35.98
C ASN A 438 24.95 -1.08 -36.69
N ASP A 439 24.23 -1.31 -37.79
CA ASP A 439 24.37 -2.53 -38.59
C ASP A 439 25.83 -2.72 -39.07
N GLY A 440 26.49 -3.74 -38.53
CA GLY A 440 27.85 -4.13 -38.90
C GLY A 440 28.98 -3.38 -38.16
N GLU A 441 28.66 -2.52 -37.20
CA GLU A 441 29.65 -1.79 -36.38
C GLU A 441 29.74 -2.38 -34.95
N PRO A 442 30.88 -2.18 -34.25
CA PRO A 442 30.96 -2.53 -32.83
C PRO A 442 29.88 -1.76 -32.02
N PRO A 443 29.41 -2.32 -30.89
CA PRO A 443 28.42 -1.66 -30.06
C PRO A 443 28.96 -0.31 -29.58
N LEU A 444 28.15 0.72 -29.77
CA LEU A 444 28.45 2.09 -29.34
C LEU A 444 28.40 2.17 -27.81
N GLU A 445 27.47 1.43 -27.22
CA GLU A 445 27.26 1.37 -25.78
C GLU A 445 26.71 0.01 -25.38
N GLN A 446 27.02 -0.40 -24.16
CA GLN A 446 26.60 -1.67 -23.62
C GLN A 446 26.32 -1.58 -22.12
N GLN A 447 25.29 -2.27 -21.65
CA GLN A 447 24.97 -2.40 -20.23
C GLN A 447 24.67 -3.87 -19.91
N SER A 448 25.29 -4.40 -18.85
CA SER A 448 25.14 -5.80 -18.45
C SER A 448 24.32 -5.98 -17.17
N PHE A 449 23.60 -7.10 -17.10
CA PHE A 449 22.74 -7.52 -16.01
C PHE A 449 23.01 -8.98 -15.69
N GLU A 450 23.04 -9.36 -14.42
CA GLU A 450 23.18 -10.75 -13.99
C GLU A 450 21.84 -11.28 -13.47
N ALA A 451 21.46 -12.46 -13.93
CA ALA A 451 20.25 -13.14 -13.48
C ALA A 451 20.45 -13.84 -12.14
N LYS A 452 19.61 -13.49 -11.16
CA LYS A 452 19.64 -13.99 -9.78
C LYS A 452 18.58 -15.06 -9.56
N GLN A 453 18.85 -15.99 -8.65
CA GLN A 453 17.85 -16.92 -8.14
C GLN A 453 17.06 -16.24 -7.02
N LEU A 454 15.98 -15.55 -7.38
CA LEU A 454 15.04 -14.93 -6.44
C LEU A 454 13.70 -15.67 -6.48
N PRO A 455 12.89 -15.64 -5.40
CA PRO A 455 11.61 -16.33 -5.37
C PRO A 455 10.59 -15.84 -6.39
N ALA A 456 10.60 -14.54 -6.71
CA ALA A 456 9.70 -13.95 -7.69
C ALA A 456 10.21 -12.61 -8.20
N THR A 457 9.60 -12.13 -9.28
CA THR A 457 9.62 -10.73 -9.75
C THR A 457 8.19 -10.26 -10.00
N PHE A 458 7.98 -9.00 -10.37
CA PHE A 458 6.67 -8.53 -10.81
C PHE A 458 6.75 -7.66 -12.05
N GLN A 459 5.61 -7.57 -12.74
CA GLN A 459 5.37 -6.67 -13.84
C GLN A 459 4.13 -5.81 -13.53
N ILE A 460 4.24 -4.48 -13.63
CA ILE A 460 3.08 -3.57 -13.48
C ILE A 460 2.54 -3.24 -14.87
N ASN A 461 1.26 -3.50 -15.07
CA ASN A 461 0.58 -3.34 -16.35
C ASN A 461 0.04 -1.92 -16.56
N ASN A 462 -0.21 -1.18 -15.48
CA ASN A 462 -0.74 0.19 -15.49
C ASN A 462 0.05 1.11 -14.55
N GLY A 463 1.38 1.20 -14.71
CA GLY A 463 2.23 1.99 -13.80
C GLY A 463 1.97 3.50 -13.82
N VAL A 464 1.19 4.01 -14.79
CA VAL A 464 0.58 5.34 -14.78
C VAL A 464 -0.94 5.20 -14.85
N ALA A 465 -1.64 5.40 -13.73
CA ALA A 465 -3.08 5.20 -13.62
C ALA A 465 -3.76 6.29 -12.76
N PRO A 466 -5.03 6.63 -13.01
CA PRO A 466 -5.86 7.41 -12.11
C PRO A 466 -5.86 6.90 -10.67
N SER A 467 -5.91 7.79 -9.68
CA SER A 467 -5.84 7.41 -8.27
C SER A 467 -7.07 6.66 -7.76
N ASN A 468 -8.14 6.57 -8.55
CA ASN A 468 -9.34 5.78 -8.26
C ASN A 468 -9.39 4.42 -8.97
N GLU A 469 -8.35 4.05 -9.72
CA GLU A 469 -8.22 2.74 -10.36
C GLU A 469 -7.26 1.87 -9.53
N PRO A 470 -7.49 0.55 -9.40
CA PRO A 470 -6.51 -0.36 -8.81
C PRO A 470 -5.25 -0.47 -9.66
N LEU A 471 -4.14 -0.91 -9.07
CA LEU A 471 -2.95 -1.29 -9.84
C LEU A 471 -3.05 -2.76 -10.25
N ASP A 472 -2.84 -3.03 -11.53
CA ASP A 472 -2.80 -4.37 -12.11
C ASP A 472 -1.34 -4.84 -12.19
N ILE A 473 -1.01 -5.87 -11.41
CA ILE A 473 0.37 -6.32 -11.21
C ILE A 473 0.45 -7.84 -11.45
N ASP A 474 1.26 -8.26 -12.41
CA ASP A 474 1.55 -9.66 -12.67
C ASP A 474 2.78 -10.08 -11.88
N VAL A 475 2.58 -10.86 -10.82
CA VAL A 475 3.67 -11.39 -10.00
C VAL A 475 4.09 -12.74 -10.54
N ARG A 476 5.38 -12.87 -10.87
CA ARG A 476 5.94 -14.05 -11.52
C ARG A 476 6.79 -14.84 -10.54
N VAL A 477 6.27 -15.96 -10.06
CA VAL A 477 6.86 -16.79 -9.02
C VAL A 477 7.79 -17.83 -9.64
N ALA A 478 9.07 -17.73 -9.31
CA ALA A 478 10.12 -18.66 -9.71
C ALA A 478 10.32 -19.79 -8.70
N ILE A 479 10.13 -19.51 -7.40
CA ILE A 479 10.23 -20.49 -6.32
C ILE A 479 8.88 -20.59 -5.61
N PRO A 480 8.13 -21.69 -5.79
CA PRO A 480 6.85 -21.86 -5.13
C PRO A 480 7.02 -22.06 -3.61
N ASN A 481 5.89 -22.04 -2.90
CA ASN A 481 5.80 -22.12 -1.45
C ASN A 481 6.48 -20.96 -0.71
N THR A 482 6.39 -19.76 -1.30
CA THR A 482 6.91 -18.52 -0.70
C THR A 482 5.73 -17.61 -0.34
N THR A 483 5.67 -17.09 0.89
CA THR A 483 4.75 -16.01 1.23
C THR A 483 5.27 -14.71 0.66
N MET A 484 4.43 -14.00 -0.08
CA MET A 484 4.80 -12.79 -0.80
C MET A 484 3.98 -11.61 -0.27
N ALA A 485 4.65 -10.46 -0.12
CA ALA A 485 3.99 -9.19 0.19
C ALA A 485 4.30 -8.17 -0.90
N LEU A 486 3.25 -7.66 -1.53
CA LEU A 486 3.30 -6.52 -2.44
C LEU A 486 2.88 -5.29 -1.66
N VAL A 487 3.70 -4.25 -1.67
CA VAL A 487 3.53 -3.06 -0.84
C VAL A 487 3.69 -1.82 -1.69
N ALA A 488 2.68 -0.97 -1.72
CA ALA A 488 2.80 0.39 -2.24
C ALA A 488 2.91 1.37 -1.07
N GLY A 489 3.83 2.29 -1.18
CA GLY A 489 4.00 3.32 -0.18
C GLY A 489 4.79 4.49 -0.71
N ASP A 490 5.03 5.42 0.19
CA ASP A 490 6.17 6.30 0.04
C ASP A 490 7.35 5.77 0.85
N ALA A 491 8.47 6.48 0.86
CA ALA A 491 9.67 6.03 1.57
C ALA A 491 9.49 5.93 3.11
N TYR A 492 8.35 6.37 3.64
CA TYR A 492 8.14 6.55 5.08
C TYR A 492 6.88 5.87 5.59
N SER A 493 5.94 5.50 4.72
CA SER A 493 4.65 4.98 5.11
C SER A 493 4.11 4.01 4.06
N THR A 494 3.49 2.95 4.55
CA THR A 494 2.76 1.99 3.70
C THR A 494 1.38 2.55 3.44
N ILE A 495 1.04 2.71 2.16
CA ILE A 495 -0.25 3.26 1.71
C ILE A 495 -1.24 2.13 1.41
N GLY A 496 -0.76 1.04 0.82
CA GLY A 496 -1.55 -0.15 0.53
C GLY A 496 -0.64 -1.37 0.35
N TYR A 497 -1.20 -2.56 0.53
CA TYR A 497 -0.45 -3.80 0.40
C TYR A 497 -1.36 -4.99 0.09
N HIS A 498 -0.77 -6.06 -0.42
CA HIS A 498 -1.42 -7.35 -0.69
C HIS A 498 -0.47 -8.46 -0.21
N LEU A 499 -0.96 -9.38 0.62
CA LEU A 499 -0.19 -10.52 1.14
C LEU A 499 -0.85 -11.82 0.70
N TRP A 500 -0.08 -12.76 0.16
CA TRP A 500 -0.58 -14.07 -0.23
C TRP A 500 0.51 -15.13 -0.17
N ASP A 501 0.10 -16.41 -0.13
CA ASP A 501 0.99 -17.56 -0.15
C ASP A 501 1.03 -18.14 -1.57
N ALA A 502 2.18 -18.10 -2.23
CA ALA A 502 2.34 -18.71 -3.54
C ALA A 502 2.47 -20.23 -3.40
N GLY A 503 1.35 -20.97 -3.42
CA GLY A 503 1.34 -22.43 -3.23
C GLY A 503 2.14 -23.23 -4.29
N VAL A 504 2.38 -24.52 -4.02
CA VAL A 504 3.17 -25.42 -4.90
C VAL A 504 2.60 -25.55 -6.31
N ASN A 505 1.27 -25.46 -6.45
CA ASN A 505 0.57 -25.57 -7.73
C ASN A 505 0.08 -24.20 -8.25
N ALA A 506 0.52 -23.10 -7.64
CA ALA A 506 0.12 -21.78 -8.11
C ALA A 506 0.70 -21.54 -9.52
N PRO A 507 -0.04 -20.86 -10.42
CA PRO A 507 0.49 -20.53 -11.73
C PRO A 507 1.76 -19.69 -11.59
N ILE A 508 2.68 -19.82 -12.56
CA ILE A 508 3.93 -19.05 -12.58
C ILE A 508 3.63 -17.56 -12.56
N THR A 509 2.60 -17.12 -13.29
CA THR A 509 2.14 -15.73 -13.29
C THR A 509 0.84 -15.62 -12.51
N GLN A 510 0.82 -14.77 -11.50
CA GLN A 510 -0.31 -14.52 -10.62
C GLN A 510 -0.74 -13.06 -10.77
N PRO A 511 -1.92 -12.79 -11.35
CA PRO A 511 -2.44 -11.44 -11.41
C PRO A 511 -2.85 -11.00 -10.00
N VAL A 512 -2.32 -9.88 -9.56
CA VAL A 512 -2.59 -9.26 -8.27
C VAL A 512 -3.12 -7.86 -8.53
N GLN A 513 -4.30 -7.57 -7.98
CA GLN A 513 -4.83 -6.22 -7.93
C GLN A 513 -4.46 -5.60 -6.58
N LEU A 514 -3.82 -4.43 -6.65
CA LEU A 514 -3.48 -3.65 -5.47
C LEU A 514 -4.36 -2.40 -5.44
N ASP A 515 -5.38 -2.46 -4.57
CA ASP A 515 -6.25 -1.32 -4.28
C ASP A 515 -5.50 -0.31 -3.44
N LEU A 516 -5.44 0.93 -3.92
CA LEU A 516 -4.87 2.06 -3.20
C LEU A 516 -5.93 3.12 -2.94
N PRO A 517 -5.89 3.82 -1.79
CA PRO A 517 -6.82 4.90 -1.50
C PRO A 517 -6.72 6.02 -2.55
N THR A 518 -7.84 6.69 -2.80
CA THR A 518 -7.93 7.75 -3.84
C THR A 518 -7.05 8.96 -3.57
N GLU A 519 -6.72 9.17 -2.31
CA GLU A 519 -5.82 10.18 -1.77
C GLU A 519 -4.37 9.88 -2.16
N ALA A 520 -4.02 8.61 -2.37
CA ALA A 520 -2.68 8.21 -2.77
C ALA A 520 -2.40 8.63 -4.22
N THR A 521 -1.80 9.80 -4.37
CA THR A 521 -1.53 10.46 -5.65
C THR A 521 -0.04 10.71 -5.87
N GLY A 522 0.35 11.02 -7.11
CA GLY A 522 1.74 11.27 -7.49
C GLY A 522 2.59 10.00 -7.57
N ALA A 523 3.90 10.19 -7.52
CA ALA A 523 4.89 9.13 -7.61
C ALA A 523 4.95 8.32 -6.31
N GLN A 524 4.82 7.00 -6.44
CA GLN A 524 4.84 6.03 -5.34
C GLN A 524 5.79 4.90 -5.65
N LEU A 525 6.21 4.18 -4.62
CA LEU A 525 7.10 3.05 -4.73
C LEU A 525 6.35 1.76 -4.43
N VAL A 526 6.30 0.86 -5.40
CA VAL A 526 5.78 -0.50 -5.24
C VAL A 526 6.96 -1.44 -5.01
N ARG A 527 6.90 -2.22 -3.94
CA ARG A 527 7.92 -3.17 -3.52
C ARG A 527 7.32 -4.54 -3.33
N LEU A 528 8.05 -5.56 -3.76
CA LEU A 528 7.71 -6.95 -3.56
C LEU A 528 8.72 -7.58 -2.61
N PHE A 529 8.21 -8.20 -1.55
CA PHE A 529 9.01 -8.88 -0.54
C PHE A 529 8.65 -10.36 -0.50
N SER A 530 9.65 -11.22 -0.25
CA SER A 530 9.38 -12.52 0.35
C SER A 530 9.29 -12.33 1.86
N VAL A 531 8.20 -12.80 2.44
CA VAL A 531 7.98 -12.78 3.88
C VAL A 531 8.29 -14.18 4.42
N PRO A 532 9.17 -14.31 5.42
CA PRO A 532 9.42 -15.60 6.03
C PRO A 532 8.13 -16.12 6.67
N SER A 533 7.95 -17.43 6.64
CA SER A 533 6.87 -18.09 7.36
C SER A 533 6.96 -17.77 8.87
N ALA A 534 5.86 -17.92 9.61
CA ALA A 534 5.87 -17.67 11.06
C ALA A 534 6.93 -18.51 11.81
N GLU A 535 7.26 -19.70 11.30
CA GLU A 535 8.32 -20.57 11.84
C GLU A 535 9.73 -20.03 11.55
N GLU A 536 9.95 -19.48 10.36
CA GLU A 536 11.21 -18.85 9.97
C GLU A 536 11.42 -17.49 10.65
N GLN A 537 10.33 -16.77 10.93
CA GLN A 537 10.38 -15.51 11.66
C GLN A 537 10.84 -15.73 13.11
N ALA A 538 10.49 -16.86 13.72
CA ALA A 538 11.04 -17.27 15.01
C ALA A 538 12.58 -17.48 14.95
N ASN A 539 13.11 -17.81 13.77
CA ASN A 539 14.55 -17.90 13.50
C ASN A 539 15.17 -16.55 13.08
N SER A 540 14.46 -15.43 13.31
CA SER A 540 14.93 -14.07 13.01
C SER A 540 15.26 -13.82 11.53
N GLN A 541 14.69 -14.59 10.60
CA GLN A 541 14.77 -14.24 9.19
C GLN A 541 14.00 -12.94 8.95
N LYS A 542 14.63 -12.01 8.23
CA LYS A 542 14.00 -10.75 7.81
C LYS A 542 13.41 -10.96 6.41
N PRO A 543 12.23 -10.38 6.10
CA PRO A 543 11.77 -10.25 4.73
C PRO A 543 12.86 -9.73 3.80
N GLN A 544 12.90 -10.31 2.61
CA GLN A 544 13.86 -9.96 1.58
C GLN A 544 13.14 -9.14 0.50
N LEU A 545 13.65 -7.95 0.21
CA LEU A 545 13.19 -7.16 -0.94
C LEU A 545 13.60 -7.89 -2.23
N LEU A 546 12.62 -8.23 -3.05
CA LEU A 546 12.81 -8.99 -4.29
C LEU A 546 12.78 -8.08 -5.51
N ALA A 547 11.83 -7.15 -5.53
CA ALA A 547 11.67 -6.22 -6.63
C ALA A 547 11.12 -4.87 -6.15
N GLU A 548 11.46 -3.79 -6.85
CA GLU A 548 10.88 -2.46 -6.65
C GLU A 548 10.65 -1.71 -7.96
N ARG A 549 9.58 -0.91 -8.02
CA ARG A 549 9.20 -0.10 -9.19
C ARG A 549 8.51 1.19 -8.77
N VAL A 550 8.87 2.29 -9.43
CA VAL A 550 8.17 3.58 -9.29
C VAL A 550 6.92 3.57 -10.18
N ILE A 551 5.81 4.02 -9.64
CA ILE A 551 4.55 4.23 -10.36
C ILE A 551 4.11 5.69 -10.21
N TYR A 552 3.12 6.11 -10.98
CA TYR A 552 2.51 7.42 -10.86
C TYR A 552 0.97 7.34 -10.85
N ARG A 553 0.38 7.89 -9.79
CA ARG A 553 -1.05 7.92 -9.56
C ARG A 553 -1.61 9.29 -9.91
N ILE A 554 -2.37 9.39 -11.00
CA ILE A 554 -2.94 10.66 -11.48
C ILE A 554 -4.01 11.13 -10.47
N PRO A 555 -3.83 12.28 -9.80
CA PRO A 555 -4.83 12.85 -8.90
C PRO A 555 -6.18 13.06 -9.58
N VAL A 556 -7.24 12.59 -8.92
CA VAL A 556 -8.63 12.85 -9.33
C VAL A 556 -9.11 14.26 -8.95
N GLN A 557 -8.56 14.84 -7.87
CA GLN A 557 -8.88 16.20 -7.42
C GLN A 557 -7.76 17.16 -7.84
N ARG A 558 -8.08 18.13 -8.71
CA ARG A 558 -7.10 19.04 -9.29
C ARG A 558 -7.71 20.40 -9.59
N PHE A 559 -6.85 21.41 -9.60
CA PHE A 559 -7.24 22.70 -10.14
C PHE A 559 -7.05 22.75 -11.66
N ASN A 560 -8.01 23.37 -12.34
CA ASN A 560 -7.85 23.87 -13.68
C ASN A 560 -7.68 25.39 -13.63
N ILE A 561 -6.64 25.90 -14.27
CA ILE A 561 -6.31 27.33 -14.28
C ILE A 561 -6.58 27.86 -15.68
N ASP A 562 -7.63 28.68 -15.78
CA ASP A 562 -7.94 29.40 -17.01
C ASP A 562 -7.19 30.74 -16.98
N LEU A 563 -6.28 30.93 -17.94
CA LEU A 563 -5.54 32.18 -18.13
C LEU A 563 -6.06 32.93 -19.36
N GLN A 564 -6.45 34.18 -19.16
CA GLN A 564 -6.80 35.12 -20.22
C GLN A 564 -5.87 36.35 -20.19
N GLY A 565 -5.72 37.01 -21.34
CA GLY A 565 -4.97 38.25 -21.46
C GLY A 565 -3.46 38.10 -21.69
N LEU A 566 -2.95 36.88 -21.83
CA LEU A 566 -1.58 36.63 -22.29
C LEU A 566 -1.59 36.44 -23.83
N PRO A 567 -1.05 37.39 -24.61
CA PRO A 567 -0.94 37.21 -26.05
C PRO A 567 0.22 36.26 -26.38
N ALA A 568 0.15 35.59 -27.55
CA ALA A 568 1.26 34.78 -28.03
C ALA A 568 2.50 35.65 -28.39
N GLN A 569 2.25 36.86 -28.89
CA GLN A 569 3.26 37.86 -29.22
C GLN A 569 2.92 39.21 -28.60
N ALA A 570 3.91 39.91 -28.09
CA ALA A 570 3.75 41.22 -27.47
C ALA A 570 4.79 42.22 -27.97
N SER A 571 4.43 43.51 -27.89
CA SER A 571 5.36 44.60 -28.16
C SER A 571 6.26 44.87 -26.95
N PRO A 572 7.52 45.27 -27.16
CA PRO A 572 8.42 45.76 -26.10
C PRO A 572 7.72 46.80 -25.20
N GLY A 573 7.74 46.59 -23.87
CA GLY A 573 7.12 47.53 -22.92
C GLY A 573 5.59 47.44 -22.81
N GLN A 574 4.92 46.53 -23.53
CA GLN A 574 3.47 46.42 -23.52
C GLN A 574 2.94 46.06 -22.13
N GLN A 575 1.99 46.85 -21.64
CA GLN A 575 1.22 46.51 -20.44
C GLN A 575 0.14 45.49 -20.79
N ILE A 576 0.17 44.32 -20.14
CA ILE A 576 -0.83 43.26 -20.27
C ILE A 576 -1.63 43.13 -18.96
N SER A 577 -2.87 42.66 -19.08
CA SER A 577 -3.74 42.37 -17.93
C SER A 577 -4.05 40.89 -17.93
N LEU A 578 -3.39 40.16 -17.03
CA LEU A 578 -3.61 38.73 -16.82
C LEU A 578 -4.87 38.55 -15.97
N GLN A 579 -5.86 37.81 -16.48
CA GLN A 579 -7.02 37.39 -15.72
C GLN A 579 -6.93 35.87 -15.53
N MET A 580 -6.88 35.44 -14.27
CA MET A 580 -6.79 34.04 -13.91
C MET A 580 -8.08 33.63 -13.21
N ALA A 581 -8.63 32.50 -13.62
CA ALA A 581 -9.73 31.84 -12.94
C ALA A 581 -9.34 30.41 -12.59
N VAL A 582 -9.47 30.07 -11.31
CA VAL A 582 -9.19 28.73 -10.79
C VAL A 582 -10.50 28.00 -10.64
N LYS A 583 -10.58 26.82 -11.24
CA LYS A 583 -11.73 25.93 -11.17
C LYS A 583 -11.33 24.58 -10.61
N ASP A 584 -12.25 23.91 -9.93
CA ASP A 584 -12.10 22.52 -9.53
C ASP A 584 -12.33 21.55 -10.70
N GLU A 585 -12.21 20.24 -10.42
CA GLU A 585 -12.47 19.15 -11.35
C GLU A 585 -13.91 19.11 -11.89
N TYR A 586 -14.86 19.79 -11.23
CA TYR A 586 -16.26 19.93 -11.64
C TYR A 586 -16.53 21.25 -12.36
N ALA A 587 -15.49 22.01 -12.72
CA ALA A 587 -15.53 23.33 -13.34
C ALA A 587 -16.18 24.43 -12.49
N ASN A 588 -16.35 24.23 -11.17
CA ASN A 588 -16.78 25.27 -10.24
C ASN A 588 -15.61 26.17 -9.88
N ALA A 589 -15.89 27.46 -9.66
CA ALA A 589 -14.93 28.39 -9.11
C ALA A 589 -14.38 27.90 -7.75
N ALA A 590 -13.07 27.94 -7.57
CA ALA A 590 -12.41 27.48 -6.34
C ALA A 590 -11.42 28.50 -5.78
N GLN A 591 -11.43 28.68 -4.46
CA GLN A 591 -10.43 29.47 -3.76
C GLN A 591 -9.09 28.71 -3.74
N ALA A 592 -8.02 29.40 -4.12
CA ALA A 592 -6.67 28.84 -4.15
C ALA A 592 -5.64 29.91 -3.77
N THR A 593 -4.48 29.44 -3.33
CA THR A 593 -3.27 30.25 -3.24
C THR A 593 -2.49 30.04 -4.52
N LEU A 594 -2.25 31.13 -5.24
CA LEU A 594 -1.51 31.15 -6.48
C LEU A 594 -0.07 31.57 -6.27
N GLY A 595 0.75 31.01 -7.15
CA GLY A 595 2.13 31.32 -7.32
C GLY A 595 2.46 31.69 -8.74
N ILE A 596 2.86 32.93 -9.01
CA ILE A 596 3.09 33.40 -10.39
C ILE A 596 4.55 33.80 -10.58
N GLN A 597 5.17 33.23 -11.61
CA GLN A 597 6.53 33.52 -12.02
C GLN A 597 6.57 33.80 -13.52
N MET A 598 7.19 34.90 -13.92
CA MET A 598 7.52 35.17 -15.33
C MET A 598 9.01 35.42 -15.47
N GLN A 599 9.68 34.65 -16.33
CA GLN A 599 11.12 34.74 -16.57
C GLN A 599 11.44 34.70 -18.06
N ARG A 600 12.57 35.31 -18.46
CA ARG A 600 13.10 35.16 -19.82
C ARG A 600 13.63 33.74 -20.00
N VAL A 601 13.26 33.09 -21.10
CA VAL A 601 13.88 31.85 -21.56
C VAL A 601 15.20 32.23 -22.25
N PRO A 602 16.36 31.70 -21.81
CA PRO A 602 17.63 32.02 -22.44
C PRO A 602 17.66 31.49 -23.89
N ASP A 603 18.21 32.28 -24.82
CA ASP A 603 18.26 31.94 -26.24
C ASP A 603 19.20 30.75 -26.53
N VAL A 604 20.23 30.61 -25.71
CA VAL A 604 21.10 29.43 -25.63
C VAL A 604 20.80 28.80 -24.29
N LEU A 605 20.25 27.59 -24.27
CA LEU A 605 19.95 26.86 -23.04
C LEU A 605 21.12 25.94 -22.68
N PRO A 606 22.10 26.36 -21.86
CA PRO A 606 22.97 25.40 -21.21
C PRO A 606 22.19 24.74 -20.07
N GLY A 607 22.05 23.41 -20.10
CA GLY A 607 22.34 22.61 -18.90
C GLY A 607 21.20 21.89 -18.17
N PRO A 608 20.20 22.54 -17.54
CA PRO A 608 19.25 21.82 -16.68
C PRO A 608 17.82 21.71 -17.26
N GLN A 609 17.11 20.67 -16.83
CA GLN A 609 15.69 20.45 -17.07
C GLN A 609 14.88 21.65 -16.54
N GLU A 610 13.95 22.19 -17.34
CA GLU A 610 13.05 23.27 -16.90
C GLU A 610 12.19 22.76 -15.73
N PRO A 611 11.93 23.58 -14.70
CA PRO A 611 11.14 23.14 -13.56
C PRO A 611 9.70 22.85 -13.99
N LEU A 612 9.16 21.70 -13.61
CA LEU A 612 7.82 21.22 -14.01
C LEU A 612 6.65 21.97 -13.32
N GLY A 613 6.94 23.11 -12.70
CA GLY A 613 6.06 23.84 -11.78
C GLY A 613 5.74 23.05 -10.51
N LEU A 614 4.90 23.64 -9.64
CA LEU A 614 4.60 23.07 -8.33
C LEU A 614 3.95 21.68 -8.44
N GLU A 615 2.98 21.50 -9.35
CA GLU A 615 2.28 20.22 -9.50
C GLU A 615 3.25 19.11 -9.95
N GLY A 616 4.12 19.39 -10.93
CA GLY A 616 5.11 18.41 -11.38
C GLY A 616 6.21 18.13 -10.36
N GLU A 617 6.79 19.18 -9.75
CA GLU A 617 7.83 19.05 -8.72
C GLU A 617 7.31 18.30 -7.48
N PHE A 618 6.07 18.57 -7.07
CA PHE A 618 5.44 17.91 -5.93
C PHE A 618 4.99 16.49 -6.25
N LEU A 619 4.30 16.24 -7.37
CA LEU A 619 3.76 14.90 -7.67
C LEU A 619 4.85 13.93 -8.09
N LEU A 620 5.90 14.36 -8.79
CA LEU A 620 7.11 13.54 -8.99
C LEU A 620 8.01 13.54 -7.74
N ASN A 621 7.57 14.26 -6.70
CA ASN A 621 8.02 14.20 -5.32
C ASN A 621 9.48 14.55 -5.07
N GLN A 622 10.22 15.00 -6.08
CA GLN A 622 11.70 15.00 -6.10
C GLN A 622 12.35 13.68 -5.62
N ARG A 623 11.53 12.62 -5.54
CA ARG A 623 11.89 11.26 -5.14
C ARG A 623 12.17 10.41 -6.37
N VAL A 624 11.81 10.89 -7.56
CA VAL A 624 12.14 10.24 -8.82
C VAL A 624 13.40 10.89 -9.36
N SER A 625 14.49 10.12 -9.40
CA SER A 625 15.69 10.49 -10.13
C SER A 625 15.49 10.08 -11.58
N LEU A 626 15.14 11.05 -12.40
CA LEU A 626 15.03 10.86 -13.84
C LEU A 626 16.42 10.51 -14.41
N PRO A 627 16.52 9.54 -15.33
CA PRO A 627 17.74 9.27 -16.07
C PRO A 627 18.29 10.56 -16.68
N GLN A 628 19.58 10.85 -16.47
CA GLN A 628 20.24 12.03 -17.06
C GLN A 628 20.16 12.06 -18.58
N SER A 629 20.00 10.88 -19.19
CA SER A 629 19.79 10.78 -20.61
C SER A 629 18.48 11.42 -21.03
N LEU A 630 17.39 11.34 -20.27
CA LEU A 630 16.06 11.79 -20.73
C LEU A 630 16.06 13.17 -21.40
N VAL A 631 15.71 13.17 -22.69
CA VAL A 631 15.36 14.37 -23.44
C VAL A 631 14.28 15.08 -22.63
N ARG A 632 14.47 16.40 -22.44
CA ARG A 632 13.62 17.29 -21.65
C ARG A 632 12.18 16.79 -21.56
N LEU A 633 11.76 16.43 -20.34
CA LEU A 633 10.35 16.21 -20.08
C LEU A 633 9.56 17.47 -20.47
N PRO A 634 8.32 17.33 -20.96
CA PRO A 634 7.42 18.47 -21.16
C PRO A 634 7.32 19.28 -19.87
N ASP A 635 7.25 20.60 -19.99
CA ASP A 635 7.21 21.53 -18.85
C ASP A 635 5.93 21.42 -17.99
N ASP A 636 4.96 20.61 -18.46
CA ASP A 636 3.68 20.36 -17.83
C ASP A 636 3.48 18.85 -17.65
N VAL A 637 3.41 18.39 -16.41
CA VAL A 637 3.18 16.97 -16.07
C VAL A 637 1.90 16.41 -16.68
N ARG A 638 0.90 17.26 -16.95
CA ARG A 638 -0.36 16.83 -17.59
C ARG A 638 -0.17 16.44 -19.04
N LEU A 639 0.89 16.90 -19.70
CA LEU A 639 1.26 16.43 -21.04
C LEU A 639 1.85 15.02 -20.98
N LEU A 640 2.65 14.71 -19.94
CA LEU A 640 3.16 13.36 -19.69
C LEU A 640 2.01 12.38 -19.40
N GLU A 641 1.03 12.79 -18.62
CA GLU A 641 -0.13 11.94 -18.28
C GLU A 641 -1.02 11.60 -19.48
N LYS A 642 -0.98 12.40 -20.55
CA LYS A 642 -1.67 12.08 -21.80
C LYS A 642 -0.99 10.93 -22.55
N ASP A 643 0.34 10.84 -22.44
CA ASP A 643 1.13 9.73 -22.96
C ASP A 643 1.57 8.82 -21.82
N ARG A 644 0.59 8.10 -21.25
CA ARG A 644 0.80 7.20 -20.11
C ARG A 644 1.86 6.15 -20.38
N VAL A 645 2.00 5.67 -21.62
CA VAL A 645 2.96 4.64 -21.99
C VAL A 645 4.38 5.20 -21.93
N TYR A 646 4.63 6.35 -22.55
CA TYR A 646 5.92 7.03 -22.46
C TYR A 646 6.27 7.36 -21.01
N PHE A 647 5.31 7.91 -20.26
CA PHE A 647 5.55 8.30 -18.88
C PHE A 647 5.82 7.08 -17.97
N ASP A 648 5.14 5.96 -18.20
CA ASP A 648 5.40 4.71 -17.48
C ASP A 648 6.82 4.16 -17.73
N GLN A 649 7.29 4.22 -18.99
CA GLN A 649 8.66 3.84 -19.34
C GLN A 649 9.70 4.74 -18.67
N VAL A 650 9.45 6.05 -18.63
CA VAL A 650 10.29 7.01 -17.90
C VAL A 650 10.38 6.64 -16.42
N LEU A 651 9.26 6.33 -15.77
CA LEU A 651 9.21 5.97 -14.35
C LEU A 651 9.89 4.63 -14.06
N ALA A 652 9.72 3.65 -14.95
CA ALA A 652 10.35 2.33 -14.82
C ALA A 652 11.88 2.37 -14.94
N LEU A 653 12.41 3.28 -15.78
CA LEU A 653 13.85 3.55 -15.88
C LEU A 653 14.38 4.48 -14.78
N SER A 654 13.48 5.19 -14.10
CA SER A 654 13.85 6.07 -13.01
C SER A 654 14.26 5.28 -11.78
N ASP A 655 15.19 5.87 -11.03
CA ASP A 655 15.51 5.39 -9.70
C ASP A 655 14.70 6.17 -8.67
N TRP A 656 14.22 5.46 -7.65
CA TRP A 656 13.82 6.16 -6.44
C TRP A 656 15.07 6.80 -5.88
N ARG A 657 15.08 8.13 -5.77
CA ARG A 657 16.11 8.90 -5.07
C ARG A 657 16.12 8.35 -3.65
N LYS A 658 17.01 7.39 -3.41
CA LYS A 658 17.45 7.03 -2.08
C LYS A 658 17.99 8.34 -1.58
N GLN A 659 17.23 9.03 -0.74
CA GLN A 659 17.80 10.08 0.09
C GLN A 659 18.94 9.36 0.79
N ALA A 660 20.15 9.52 0.25
CA ALA A 660 21.32 9.36 1.07
C ALA A 660 21.02 10.37 2.17
N ALA A 661 20.58 9.90 3.35
CA ALA A 661 20.79 10.65 4.56
C ALA A 661 22.27 10.98 4.46
N PRO A 662 22.66 12.23 4.17
CA PRO A 662 23.98 12.46 3.64
C PRO A 662 24.90 12.07 4.77
N GLN A 663 25.61 10.95 4.62
CA GLN A 663 26.49 10.48 5.69
C GLN A 663 27.57 11.53 5.95
N ASP A 664 27.84 12.38 4.95
CA ASP A 664 28.65 13.60 5.05
C ASP A 664 27.94 14.79 5.74
N ASP A 665 26.61 14.90 5.76
CA ASP A 665 25.91 15.99 6.47
C ASP A 665 25.80 15.75 7.97
N MET A 666 25.78 14.49 8.42
CA MET A 666 25.94 14.20 9.84
C MET A 666 27.34 14.64 10.33
N LEU A 667 28.35 14.63 9.45
CA LEU A 667 29.68 15.19 9.69
C LEU A 667 29.71 16.73 9.65
N LEU A 668 28.85 17.40 8.86
CA LEU A 668 28.67 18.86 8.93
C LEU A 668 27.96 19.30 10.21
N MET A 669 26.91 18.60 10.62
CA MET A 669 26.13 18.93 11.83
C MET A 669 26.89 18.61 13.13
N ALA A 670 27.65 17.51 13.17
CA ALA A 670 28.46 17.15 14.34
C ALA A 670 29.69 18.07 14.57
N ARG A 671 29.94 19.05 13.68
CA ARG A 671 31.09 19.97 13.75
C ARG A 671 30.73 21.41 14.06
N LEU A 672 29.47 21.75 14.34
CA LEU A 672 29.17 23.05 14.93
C LEU A 672 29.74 23.05 16.37
N PRO A 673 30.78 23.84 16.68
CA PRO A 673 31.24 23.96 18.05
C PRO A 673 30.15 24.71 18.82
N GLU A 674 29.44 24.03 19.72
CA GLU A 674 28.72 24.69 20.80
C GLU A 674 29.72 25.63 21.51
N PRO A 675 29.55 26.95 21.46
CA PRO A 675 30.48 27.87 22.12
C PRO A 675 30.25 27.80 23.63
N GLY A 676 30.86 26.83 24.31
CA GLY A 676 30.85 26.76 25.78
C GLY A 676 31.05 25.39 26.44
N SER A 677 30.98 24.26 25.72
CA SER A 677 31.06 22.94 26.36
C SER A 677 32.47 22.34 26.31
N VAL A 678 33.22 22.54 27.40
CA VAL A 678 34.52 21.87 27.66
C VAL A 678 34.26 20.48 28.27
N GLU A 679 34.85 19.47 27.62
CA GLU A 679 35.28 18.13 28.08
C GLU A 679 34.52 17.45 29.24
N LEU A 680 33.87 16.31 28.94
CA LEU A 680 34.02 14.99 29.60
C LEU A 680 32.78 14.10 29.32
N ALA A 681 32.72 13.47 28.14
CA ALA A 681 31.88 12.28 27.93
C ALA A 681 32.31 11.52 26.67
N GLU A 682 33.24 10.57 26.82
CA GLU A 682 33.35 9.43 25.91
C GLU A 682 32.17 8.49 26.22
N GLY A 683 31.04 8.70 25.55
CA GLY A 683 29.82 7.89 25.72
C GLY A 683 29.24 7.48 24.36
N ASP A 684 29.31 6.17 24.08
CA ASP A 684 28.59 5.39 23.06
C ASP A 684 28.00 6.14 21.85
N SER A 685 28.79 6.26 20.78
CA SER A 685 28.35 6.65 19.44
C SER A 685 27.70 5.50 18.64
N THR A 686 27.39 4.37 19.28
CA THR A 686 26.80 3.18 18.63
C THR A 686 25.28 3.24 18.45
N SER A 687 24.56 4.16 19.11
CA SER A 687 23.09 4.19 19.06
C SER A 687 22.47 4.91 17.85
N ALA A 688 23.21 5.79 17.14
CA ALA A 688 22.64 6.55 16.02
C ALA A 688 22.55 5.76 14.70
N ASN A 689 23.40 4.74 14.51
CA ASN A 689 23.40 3.91 13.29
C ASN A 689 22.41 2.72 13.35
N GLN A 690 21.77 2.46 14.49
CA GLN A 690 20.74 1.41 14.61
C GLN A 690 19.33 1.88 14.21
N LEU A 691 19.09 3.18 14.04
CA LEU A 691 17.78 3.75 13.68
C LEU A 691 17.40 3.65 12.19
N ALA A 692 18.29 3.11 11.34
CA ALA A 692 17.98 2.81 9.94
C ALA A 692 17.94 1.29 9.68
N ALA A 693 17.72 0.47 10.73
CA ALA A 693 17.24 -0.87 10.50
C ALA A 693 15.90 -0.74 9.79
N GLU A 694 15.90 -1.02 8.49
CA GLU A 694 14.76 -0.97 7.58
C GLU A 694 13.63 -1.84 8.18
N GLU A 695 12.78 -1.21 8.98
CA GLU A 695 11.62 -1.87 9.59
C GLU A 695 10.72 -2.34 8.45
N LEU A 696 10.27 -3.57 8.58
CA LEU A 696 9.50 -4.26 7.55
C LEU A 696 8.24 -3.45 7.28
N PRO A 697 7.90 -3.09 6.04
CA PRO A 697 6.75 -2.23 5.79
C PRO A 697 5.41 -2.91 6.12
N VAL A 698 5.41 -4.24 6.26
CA VAL A 698 4.24 -5.06 6.60
C VAL A 698 4.58 -5.95 7.80
N MET A 699 3.68 -6.00 8.77
CA MET A 699 3.72 -6.92 9.91
C MET A 699 2.63 -7.97 9.78
N ARG A 700 2.96 -9.21 10.14
CA ARG A 700 2.01 -10.30 10.30
C ARG A 700 2.11 -10.82 11.73
N ARG A 701 0.98 -10.94 12.41
CA ARG A 701 0.88 -11.65 13.69
C ARG A 701 -0.20 -12.69 13.57
N SER A 702 0.06 -13.89 14.09
CA SER A 702 -0.93 -14.97 14.10
C SER A 702 -0.91 -15.70 15.44
N ASN A 703 -2.08 -16.15 15.89
CA ASN A 703 -2.20 -17.06 17.04
C ASN A 703 -2.35 -18.54 16.60
N LYS A 704 -2.18 -18.85 15.32
CA LYS A 704 -2.39 -20.18 14.72
C LYS A 704 -1.63 -21.30 15.42
N GLN A 705 -0.37 -21.09 15.79
CA GLN A 705 0.41 -22.09 16.54
C GLN A 705 -0.14 -22.34 17.94
N SER A 706 -0.54 -21.28 18.65
CA SER A 706 -1.16 -21.42 19.97
C SER A 706 -2.49 -22.19 19.88
N VAL A 707 -3.33 -21.84 18.91
CA VAL A 707 -4.61 -22.51 18.66
C VAL A 707 -4.41 -23.97 18.25
N ARG A 708 -3.46 -24.25 17.36
CA ARG A 708 -3.11 -25.61 16.94
C ARG A 708 -2.62 -26.47 18.10
N SER A 709 -1.78 -25.92 18.98
CA SER A 709 -1.31 -26.65 20.16
C SER A 709 -2.46 -27.01 21.12
N LYS A 710 -3.44 -26.11 21.30
CA LYS A 710 -4.65 -26.38 22.10
C LYS A 710 -5.55 -27.42 21.43
N TYR A 711 -5.69 -27.35 20.12
CA TYR A 711 -6.44 -28.33 19.34
C TYR A 711 -5.80 -29.74 19.42
N GLU A 712 -4.47 -29.84 19.26
CA GLU A 712 -3.74 -31.11 19.40
C GLU A 712 -3.87 -31.69 20.82
N GLN A 713 -3.82 -30.85 21.85
CA GLN A 713 -4.09 -31.26 23.24
C GLN A 713 -5.52 -31.75 23.42
N ALA A 714 -6.51 -31.09 22.81
CA ALA A 714 -7.91 -31.49 22.89
C ALA A 714 -8.17 -32.79 22.13
N ILE A 715 -7.56 -33.00 20.96
CA ILE A 715 -7.59 -34.30 20.26
C ILE A 715 -6.97 -35.39 21.13
N ALA A 716 -5.81 -35.13 21.74
CA ALA A 716 -5.15 -36.11 22.60
C ALA A 716 -6.03 -36.49 23.79
N ALA A 717 -6.75 -35.53 24.39
CA ALA A 717 -7.70 -35.79 25.46
C ALA A 717 -8.91 -36.63 24.99
N VAL A 718 -9.45 -36.36 23.80
CA VAL A 718 -10.52 -37.17 23.19
C VAL A 718 -10.02 -38.59 22.92
N GLN A 719 -8.82 -38.74 22.35
CA GLN A 719 -8.20 -40.06 22.12
C GLN A 719 -7.99 -40.82 23.43
N GLN A 720 -7.53 -40.15 24.49
CA GLN A 720 -7.36 -40.76 25.80
C GLN A 720 -8.71 -41.21 26.39
N GLN A 721 -9.75 -40.39 26.31
CA GLN A 721 -11.09 -40.76 26.76
C GLN A 721 -11.65 -41.96 25.98
N TRP A 722 -11.38 -42.05 24.68
CA TRP A 722 -11.75 -43.20 23.85
C TRP A 722 -10.99 -44.46 24.26
N GLN A 723 -9.69 -44.36 24.55
CA GLN A 723 -8.90 -45.47 25.06
C GLN A 723 -9.41 -45.96 26.42
N ASP A 724 -9.75 -45.03 27.33
CA ASP A 724 -10.32 -45.35 28.64
C ASP A 724 -11.69 -46.04 28.51
N ARG A 725 -12.55 -45.58 27.60
CA ARG A 725 -13.83 -46.26 27.30
C ARG A 725 -13.62 -47.65 26.72
N MET A 726 -12.63 -47.82 25.83
CA MET A 726 -12.32 -49.13 25.26
C MET A 726 -11.77 -50.07 26.33
N GLU A 727 -10.97 -49.56 27.28
CA GLU A 727 -10.50 -50.37 28.40
C GLU A 727 -11.64 -50.71 29.37
N ASP A 728 -12.59 -49.81 29.61
CA ASP A 728 -13.79 -50.09 30.42
C ASP A 728 -14.71 -51.12 29.74
N VAL A 729 -14.89 -51.06 28.41
CA VAL A 729 -15.61 -52.09 27.64
C VAL A 729 -14.86 -53.43 27.69
N ARG A 730 -13.53 -53.42 27.60
CA ARG A 730 -12.71 -54.63 27.77
C ARG A 730 -12.81 -55.17 29.19
N GLN A 731 -12.80 -54.32 30.21
CA GLN A 731 -12.93 -54.72 31.61
C GLN A 731 -14.33 -55.25 31.91
N THR A 732 -15.37 -54.62 31.37
CA THR A 732 -16.76 -55.06 31.51
C THR A 732 -17.00 -56.38 30.77
N SER A 733 -16.48 -56.54 29.55
CA SER A 733 -16.56 -57.81 28.83
C SER A 733 -15.77 -58.93 29.52
N ARG A 734 -14.58 -58.62 30.09
CA ARG A 734 -13.81 -59.54 30.94
C ARG A 734 -14.62 -59.99 32.15
N THR A 735 -15.21 -59.06 32.90
CA THR A 735 -16.00 -59.39 34.10
C THR A 735 -17.26 -60.17 33.74
N MET A 736 -17.95 -59.83 32.65
CA MET A 736 -19.09 -60.59 32.15
C MET A 736 -18.72 -62.01 31.72
N LEU A 737 -17.57 -62.22 31.07
CA LEU A 737 -17.09 -63.57 30.71
C LEU A 737 -16.80 -64.42 31.95
N ILE A 738 -16.17 -63.83 32.98
CA ILE A 738 -15.85 -64.53 34.23
C ILE A 738 -17.14 -64.86 35.01
N VAL A 739 -18.01 -63.87 35.24
CA VAL A 739 -19.25 -64.04 36.01
C VAL A 739 -20.23 -64.94 35.26
N GLY A 740 -20.42 -64.70 33.95
CA GLY A 740 -21.26 -65.53 33.10
C GLY A 740 -20.79 -66.97 33.05
N GLY A 741 -19.49 -67.20 32.87
CA GLY A 741 -18.88 -68.53 32.92
C GLY A 741 -19.07 -69.22 34.28
N ALA A 742 -18.92 -68.48 35.38
CA ALA A 742 -19.12 -69.00 36.74
C ALA A 742 -20.58 -69.41 37.01
N ILE A 743 -21.56 -68.57 36.66
CA ILE A 743 -22.99 -68.87 36.82
C ILE A 743 -23.37 -70.12 36.02
N LEU A 744 -22.89 -70.21 34.77
CA LEU A 744 -23.14 -71.36 33.89
C LEU A 744 -22.53 -72.64 34.48
N GLY A 745 -21.30 -72.55 35.01
CA GLY A 745 -20.63 -73.64 35.71
C GLY A 745 -21.42 -74.14 36.93
N VAL A 746 -21.88 -73.23 37.79
CA VAL A 746 -22.68 -73.57 38.99
C VAL A 746 -24.03 -74.17 38.61
N GLY A 747 -24.72 -73.61 37.61
CA GLY A 747 -26.00 -74.13 37.13
C GLY A 747 -25.90 -75.55 36.58
N LEU A 748 -24.88 -75.83 35.77
CA LEU A 748 -24.62 -77.17 35.25
C LEU A 748 -24.23 -78.16 36.36
N LEU A 749 -23.46 -77.72 37.35
CA LEU A 749 -23.10 -78.54 38.50
C LEU A 749 -24.32 -78.90 39.36
N GLY A 750 -25.21 -77.93 39.61
CA GLY A 750 -26.45 -78.13 40.34
C GLY A 750 -27.40 -79.10 39.62
N LEU A 751 -27.54 -78.96 38.31
CA LEU A 751 -28.29 -79.91 37.47
C LEU A 751 -27.68 -81.33 37.47
N ALA A 752 -26.35 -81.43 37.42
CA ALA A 752 -25.65 -82.71 37.49
C ALA A 752 -25.86 -83.40 38.86
N LEU A 753 -25.90 -82.64 39.95
CA LEU A 753 -26.20 -83.15 41.29
C LEU A 753 -27.66 -83.58 41.43
N ALA A 754 -28.60 -82.81 40.90
CA ALA A 754 -30.04 -83.10 40.96
C ALA A 754 -30.45 -84.35 40.16
N GLN A 755 -29.77 -84.66 39.06
CA GLN A 755 -30.11 -85.80 38.18
C GLN A 755 -29.42 -87.14 38.54
N GLY A 756 -28.58 -87.18 39.58
CA GLY A 756 -27.96 -88.40 40.10
C GLY A 756 -26.77 -88.93 39.29
N ARG A 757 -25.80 -89.52 40.00
CA ARG A 757 -24.42 -89.86 39.54
C ARG A 757 -24.27 -90.72 38.29
N ARG A 758 -25.34 -91.30 37.71
CA ARG A 758 -25.23 -92.26 36.59
C ARG A 758 -25.21 -91.63 35.18
N LYS A 759 -25.26 -90.31 35.03
CA LYS A 759 -25.23 -89.62 33.71
C LYS A 759 -24.18 -88.51 33.58
N VAL A 760 -23.09 -88.54 34.37
CA VAL A 760 -22.04 -87.50 34.36
C VAL A 760 -21.39 -87.30 32.98
N ALA A 761 -21.26 -88.37 32.18
CA ALA A 761 -20.66 -88.31 30.84
C ALA A 761 -21.42 -87.41 29.84
N ILE A 762 -22.71 -87.13 30.07
CA ILE A 762 -23.52 -86.28 29.18
C ILE A 762 -23.26 -84.78 29.46
N TRP A 763 -22.79 -84.44 30.66
CA TRP A 763 -22.59 -83.05 31.10
C TRP A 763 -21.15 -82.54 30.95
N GLY A 764 -20.18 -83.45 30.75
CA GLY A 764 -18.76 -83.12 30.60
C GLY A 764 -18.43 -82.03 29.57
N PRO A 765 -19.01 -82.04 28.36
CA PRO A 765 -18.75 -81.00 27.36
C PRO A 765 -19.21 -79.61 27.80
N GLY A 766 -20.38 -79.49 28.44
CA GLY A 766 -20.87 -78.20 28.94
C GLY A 766 -19.99 -77.64 30.07
N LEU A 767 -19.51 -78.51 30.95
CA LEU A 767 -18.61 -78.13 32.04
C LEU A 767 -17.22 -77.72 31.53
N ALA A 768 -16.74 -78.36 30.46
CA ALA A 768 -15.50 -77.98 29.77
C ALA A 768 -15.61 -76.62 29.08
N VAL A 769 -16.77 -76.28 28.47
CA VAL A 769 -17.01 -74.95 27.91
C VAL A 769 -17.09 -73.88 28.99
N ALA A 770 -17.79 -74.16 30.11
CA ALA A 770 -17.83 -73.24 31.25
C ALA A 770 -16.43 -72.98 31.82
N LEU A 771 -15.64 -74.03 32.06
CA LEU A 771 -14.24 -73.90 32.49
C LEU A 771 -13.38 -73.18 31.44
N GLY A 772 -13.56 -73.47 30.16
CA GLY A 772 -12.86 -72.80 29.06
C GLY A 772 -13.15 -71.30 29.03
N SER A 773 -14.40 -70.89 29.25
CA SER A 773 -14.79 -69.47 29.32
C SER A 773 -14.20 -68.75 30.53
N ILE A 774 -14.16 -69.40 31.70
CA ILE A 774 -13.53 -68.86 32.90
C ILE A 774 -12.01 -68.75 32.71
N LEU A 775 -11.37 -69.80 32.19
CA LEU A 775 -9.93 -69.81 31.92
C LEU A 775 -9.54 -68.80 30.85
N TRP A 776 -10.35 -68.61 29.81
CA TRP A 776 -10.13 -67.57 28.80
C TRP A 776 -10.30 -66.17 29.40
N GLY A 777 -11.32 -65.94 30.22
CA GLY A 777 -11.49 -64.69 30.97
C GLY A 777 -10.28 -64.39 31.86
N ILE A 778 -9.80 -65.37 32.64
CA ILE A 778 -8.60 -65.24 33.49
C ILE A 778 -7.33 -65.05 32.66
N PHE A 779 -7.17 -65.79 31.56
CA PHE A 779 -6.00 -65.68 30.67
C PHE A 779 -5.95 -64.31 29.99
N SER A 780 -7.09 -63.80 29.54
CA SER A 780 -7.22 -62.43 28.99
C SER A 780 -6.98 -61.34 30.04
N ALA A 781 -7.17 -61.63 31.33
CA ALA A 781 -6.85 -60.74 32.43
C ALA A 781 -5.36 -60.80 32.84
N ASN A 782 -4.74 -61.98 32.77
CA ASN A 782 -3.33 -62.19 33.10
C ASN A 782 -2.37 -61.71 32.00
N LEU A 783 -2.78 -61.74 30.73
CA LEU A 783 -1.97 -61.20 29.63
C LEU A 783 -1.76 -59.67 29.71
N THR A 784 -2.52 -58.97 30.55
CA THR A 784 -2.38 -57.52 30.78
C THR A 784 -1.68 -57.16 32.10
N LEU A 785 -1.20 -58.13 32.88
CA LEU A 785 -0.64 -57.86 34.21
C LEU A 785 0.84 -57.43 34.22
N GLU A 786 1.49 -57.24 33.08
CA GLU A 786 2.85 -56.68 32.99
C GLU A 786 2.82 -55.23 32.47
N GLN A 787 2.41 -54.28 33.32
CA GLN A 787 2.87 -52.87 33.36
C GLN A 787 2.02 -52.05 34.35
N PHE A 788 2.12 -52.35 35.64
CA PHE A 788 1.76 -51.39 36.68
C PHE A 788 3.05 -50.80 37.29
N SER A 789 3.57 -49.77 36.65
CA SER A 789 4.36 -48.74 37.32
C SER A 789 3.35 -47.86 38.06
N GLY A 790 3.44 -47.79 39.39
CA GLY A 790 2.38 -47.25 40.24
C GLY A 790 2.00 -45.78 39.96
N PRO A 791 0.74 -45.39 40.16
CA PRO A 791 0.34 -43.99 40.09
C PRO A 791 0.88 -43.24 41.31
N ALA A 792 1.62 -42.16 41.07
CA ALA A 792 1.75 -41.10 42.06
C ALA A 792 0.36 -40.48 42.22
N THR A 793 -0.22 -40.61 43.41
CA THR A 793 -1.47 -39.96 43.81
C THR A 793 -1.26 -38.44 43.80
N GLY A 794 -1.67 -37.80 42.71
CA GLY A 794 -1.96 -36.37 42.62
C GLY A 794 -3.46 -36.20 42.38
N ASP A 795 -4.12 -35.50 43.29
CA ASP A 795 -5.56 -35.24 43.31
C ASP A 795 -5.97 -34.42 42.07
N GLY A 796 -6.52 -35.09 41.06
CA GLY A 796 -6.96 -34.51 39.78
C GLY A 796 -8.30 -33.80 39.89
N ARG A 797 -8.33 -32.66 40.60
CA ARG A 797 -9.35 -31.63 40.39
C ARG A 797 -9.07 -31.01 39.02
N MET A 798 -9.95 -31.20 38.04
CA MET A 798 -9.87 -30.50 36.76
C MET A 798 -9.88 -28.99 37.01
N VAL A 799 -8.70 -28.38 36.90
CA VAL A 799 -8.51 -26.94 36.88
C VAL A 799 -8.88 -26.51 35.47
N ALA A 800 -9.90 -25.67 35.35
CA ALA A 800 -10.17 -24.92 34.14
C ALA A 800 -8.91 -24.11 33.80
N VAL A 801 -8.33 -24.36 32.62
CA VAL A 801 -7.20 -23.60 32.08
C VAL A 801 -7.73 -22.26 31.57
N SER A 802 -8.19 -21.42 32.50
CA SER A 802 -8.55 -20.02 32.29
C SER A 802 -7.63 -19.05 33.06
N GLU A 803 -6.66 -19.54 33.84
CA GLU A 803 -5.83 -18.67 34.70
C GLU A 803 -4.63 -18.00 34.00
N GLU A 804 -4.22 -18.41 32.80
CA GLU A 804 -3.02 -17.83 32.16
C GLU A 804 -3.29 -16.46 31.48
N ALA A 805 -4.54 -16.17 31.12
CA ALA A 805 -4.97 -14.83 30.69
C ALA A 805 -5.27 -13.91 31.91
N GLU A 806 -5.68 -14.49 33.04
CA GLU A 806 -5.95 -13.74 34.27
C GLU A 806 -4.64 -13.42 35.04
N LEU A 807 -3.60 -14.26 34.93
CA LEU A 807 -2.27 -14.01 35.50
C LEU A 807 -1.48 -12.92 34.75
N ALA A 808 -1.68 -12.77 33.45
CA ALA A 808 -1.09 -11.65 32.68
C ALA A 808 -1.74 -10.29 33.04
N GLN A 809 -3.04 -10.28 33.36
CA GLN A 809 -3.74 -9.08 33.81
C GLN A 809 -3.45 -8.78 35.29
N LYS A 810 -3.35 -9.81 36.14
CA LYS A 810 -3.08 -9.67 37.58
C LYS A 810 -1.61 -9.36 37.91
N ALA A 811 -0.67 -9.72 37.05
CA ALA A 811 0.73 -9.30 37.16
C ALA A 811 0.95 -7.80 36.85
N ILE A 812 0.00 -7.15 36.17
CA ILE A 812 -0.01 -5.70 35.94
C ILE A 812 -0.64 -4.96 37.13
N ASP A 813 -1.60 -5.58 37.83
CA ASP A 813 -2.30 -4.98 38.98
C ASP A 813 -1.59 -5.19 40.33
N ASP A 814 -0.74 -6.21 40.49
CA ASP A 814 -0.10 -6.57 41.78
C ASP A 814 1.40 -6.16 41.93
N ALA A 815 1.92 -5.26 41.09
CA ALA A 815 3.30 -4.77 41.25
C ALA A 815 3.43 -3.86 42.52
N PRO A 816 4.24 -4.24 43.53
CA PRO A 816 4.33 -3.48 44.78
C PRO A 816 5.07 -2.15 44.59
N THR A 817 4.39 -1.06 44.96
CA THR A 817 4.98 0.27 45.12
C THR A 817 5.75 0.37 46.43
N ALA A 818 7.06 0.08 46.42
CA ALA A 818 8.02 0.39 47.49
C ALA A 818 9.43 0.14 46.92
N GLU A 819 10.48 0.98 47.00
CA GLU A 819 10.78 2.15 47.81
C GLU A 819 11.71 3.07 47.00
N ARG A 820 11.44 4.38 47.03
CA ARG A 820 12.41 5.44 46.69
C ARG A 820 12.84 6.05 48.02
N SER A 821 13.95 5.57 48.58
CA SER A 821 14.54 6.14 49.81
C SER A 821 16.01 5.74 49.97
N VAL A 822 16.93 6.40 49.25
CA VAL A 822 18.31 6.78 49.67
C VAL A 822 18.75 7.85 48.64
N LEU A 823 18.90 9.14 48.95
CA LEU A 823 20.05 9.75 49.62
C LEU A 823 19.65 11.13 50.17
N SER A 824 19.54 11.23 51.49
CA SER A 824 19.71 12.47 52.24
C SER A 824 20.88 12.26 53.20
N ASN A 825 22.04 12.83 52.89
CA ASN A 825 23.15 13.03 53.82
C ASN A 825 24.09 14.12 53.26
N ALA A 826 23.89 15.36 53.70
CA ALA A 826 24.97 16.34 53.82
C ALA A 826 24.62 17.29 54.98
N ALA A 827 25.52 17.35 55.95
CA ALA A 827 25.44 18.14 57.17
C ALA A 827 25.79 19.64 56.92
N PRO A 828 25.61 20.53 57.91
CA PRO A 828 25.50 21.98 57.72
C PRO A 828 26.81 22.73 58.02
N ALA A 829 26.95 23.96 57.51
CA ALA A 829 27.37 25.18 58.25
C ALA A 829 27.88 26.30 57.32
N GLU A 830 27.39 27.51 57.64
CA GLU A 830 28.06 28.83 57.65
C GLU A 830 28.41 29.62 56.37
N ASP A 831 27.98 30.89 56.45
CA ASP A 831 28.57 32.11 55.90
C ASP A 831 28.67 32.30 54.38
N LEU A 832 27.80 33.17 53.83
CA LEU A 832 28.20 34.54 53.47
C LEU A 832 27.01 35.36 52.95
N ALA A 833 26.98 36.60 53.45
CA ALA A 833 26.04 37.66 53.13
C ALA A 833 26.19 38.21 51.71
N GLY A 834 25.12 38.84 51.19
CA GLY A 834 25.28 39.94 50.23
C GLY A 834 24.12 40.16 49.26
N SER A 835 23.41 41.29 49.47
CA SER A 835 22.65 42.11 48.50
C SER A 835 21.45 41.48 47.78
N ALA A 836 20.21 41.92 48.02
CA ALA A 836 19.60 43.18 47.54
C ALA A 836 19.49 43.17 45.99
N ASP A 837 18.35 43.39 45.32
CA ASP A 837 17.15 44.16 45.65
C ASP A 837 16.15 44.03 44.44
N LEU A 838 14.86 44.37 44.65
CA LEU A 838 13.82 44.73 43.63
C LEU A 838 13.13 43.57 42.86
N TYR A 839 11.81 43.44 42.70
CA TYR A 839 10.62 44.23 43.04
C TYR A 839 9.47 43.30 43.47
N SER A 840 8.76 43.72 44.50
CA SER A 840 7.45 43.24 44.94
C SER A 840 6.32 44.04 44.27
N GLU A 841 5.25 43.37 43.85
CA GLU A 841 3.83 43.80 43.80
C GLU A 841 3.04 42.68 43.10
N ALA A 842 1.89 42.19 43.53
CA ALA A 842 1.06 42.51 44.67
C ALA A 842 0.27 41.26 45.09
N GLU A 843 0.08 41.19 46.39
CA GLU A 843 -0.59 40.17 47.16
C GLU A 843 -2.09 40.50 47.30
N THR A 844 -2.85 39.48 47.73
CA THR A 844 -4.16 39.53 48.43
C THR A 844 -5.43 39.24 47.62
N LEU A 845 -5.98 38.03 47.78
CA LEU A 845 -6.98 37.80 48.84
C LEU A 845 -7.23 36.30 49.08
N ALA A 846 -7.40 36.01 50.36
CA ALA A 846 -7.35 34.71 50.98
C ALA A 846 -8.73 34.00 51.02
N GLN A 847 -8.66 32.67 51.15
CA GLN A 847 -9.50 31.83 52.00
C GLN A 847 -11.02 31.90 51.82
N GLN A 848 -11.61 30.86 51.21
CA GLN A 848 -12.63 30.05 51.89
C GLN A 848 -13.11 28.83 51.07
N SER A 849 -13.42 27.77 51.83
CA SER A 849 -14.35 26.68 51.54
C SER A 849 -13.80 25.40 50.87
N ASN A 850 -13.47 24.45 51.74
CA ASN A 850 -13.72 23.02 51.56
C ASN A 850 -15.17 22.79 51.08
N ASN A 851 -15.35 22.00 50.02
CA ASN A 851 -16.39 20.97 49.84
C ASN A 851 -16.40 20.46 48.39
N LEU A 852 -15.82 19.29 48.17
CA LEU A 852 -16.00 18.49 46.95
C LEU A 852 -17.17 17.50 47.16
N PRO A 853 -18.18 17.45 46.28
CA PRO A 853 -19.06 16.30 46.21
C PRO A 853 -18.70 15.36 45.05
N ALA A 854 -19.05 14.11 45.30
CA ALA A 854 -18.82 12.88 44.58
C ALA A 854 -19.16 12.85 43.07
N LYS A 855 -18.42 11.94 42.41
CA LYS A 855 -18.63 11.29 41.10
C LYS A 855 -20.12 11.10 40.70
N PRO A 856 -20.49 11.29 39.43
CA PRO A 856 -21.76 10.80 38.92
C PRO A 856 -21.67 9.31 38.52
N GLN A 857 -22.54 8.49 39.10
CA GLN A 857 -22.83 7.13 38.66
C GLN A 857 -23.76 7.16 37.44
N VAL A 858 -23.36 6.52 36.35
CA VAL A 858 -24.22 6.26 35.18
C VAL A 858 -25.09 5.04 35.49
N LYS A 859 -26.41 5.27 35.61
CA LYS A 859 -27.43 4.21 35.71
C LYS A 859 -27.85 3.78 34.31
N LEU A 860 -27.51 2.55 33.93
CA LEU A 860 -28.12 1.84 32.81
C LEU A 860 -29.59 1.53 33.14
N ARG A 861 -30.50 2.00 32.29
CA ARG A 861 -31.95 1.78 32.37
C ARG A 861 -32.29 0.67 31.37
N THR A 862 -32.54 -0.53 31.87
CA THR A 862 -33.17 -1.64 31.16
C THR A 862 -34.66 -1.37 31.03
N ASN A 863 -35.19 -1.36 29.80
CA ASN A 863 -36.62 -1.42 29.53
C ASN A 863 -36.93 -2.72 28.79
N ASN A 864 -37.47 -3.68 29.54
CA ASN A 864 -38.25 -4.79 29.01
C ASN A 864 -39.72 -4.35 28.95
N SER A 865 -40.38 -4.57 27.82
CA SER A 865 -41.84 -4.71 27.79
C SER A 865 -42.26 -5.67 26.68
N THR A 866 -42.67 -6.86 27.09
CA THR A 866 -43.49 -7.82 26.36
C THR A 866 -44.98 -7.52 26.62
N LEU A 867 -45.83 -7.58 25.58
CA LEU A 867 -47.02 -8.44 25.47
C LEU A 867 -48.02 -8.01 24.36
N GLU A 868 -48.37 -9.02 23.54
CA GLU A 868 -49.68 -9.40 22.96
C GLU A 868 -50.44 -8.58 21.88
N GLU A 869 -50.48 -9.18 20.67
CA GLU A 869 -51.65 -9.75 19.96
C GLU A 869 -53.00 -8.98 19.86
N LYS A 870 -53.36 -8.49 18.65
CA LYS A 870 -54.42 -9.01 17.73
C LYS A 870 -55.07 -7.96 16.79
N ALA A 871 -55.21 -8.39 15.54
CA ALA A 871 -56.31 -8.18 14.58
C ALA A 871 -56.49 -6.86 13.78
N SER A 872 -56.02 -6.93 12.51
CA SER A 872 -56.73 -6.65 11.24
C SER A 872 -57.55 -5.35 11.05
N THR A 873 -57.18 -4.52 10.05
CA THR A 873 -57.87 -4.40 8.73
C THR A 873 -57.36 -3.21 7.87
N ALA A 874 -57.24 -3.50 6.57
CA ALA A 874 -57.61 -2.66 5.41
C ALA A 874 -56.77 -1.45 4.93
N PHE A 875 -56.23 -1.64 3.72
CA PHE A 875 -56.38 -0.84 2.49
C PHE A 875 -55.61 0.49 2.25
N ASN A 876 -55.06 0.52 1.03
CA ASN A 876 -54.68 1.63 0.16
C ASN A 876 -53.34 2.35 0.36
N ARG A 877 -52.32 1.70 -0.19
CA ARG A 877 -51.14 2.30 -0.82
C ARG A 877 -51.59 2.92 -2.16
N THR A 878 -51.45 4.23 -2.33
CA THR A 878 -51.67 4.91 -3.61
C THR A 878 -50.37 5.59 -4.04
N ASP A 879 -49.87 5.14 -5.18
CA ASP A 879 -49.12 5.83 -6.23
C ASP A 879 -48.57 7.24 -5.97
N ARG A 880 -47.27 7.40 -6.25
CA ARG A 880 -46.83 8.24 -7.39
C ARG A 880 -45.35 8.01 -7.75
N SER A 881 -45.16 7.24 -8.81
CA SER A 881 -44.04 7.31 -9.75
C SER A 881 -44.49 8.07 -11.01
N ARG A 882 -43.52 8.48 -11.86
CA ARG A 882 -43.55 9.24 -13.15
C ARG A 882 -43.17 10.71 -12.96
N PHE A 883 -42.15 11.28 -13.61
CA PHE A 883 -41.67 11.20 -15.01
C PHE A 883 -40.12 11.30 -15.03
N PHE A 884 -39.36 10.59 -15.86
CA PHE A 884 -39.00 11.00 -17.24
C PHE A 884 -38.66 9.78 -18.12
N ARG A 885 -39.34 9.69 -19.27
CA ARG A 885 -39.05 8.91 -20.49
C ARG A 885 -39.67 9.77 -21.61
N GLY A 886 -39.08 10.05 -22.76
CA GLY A 886 -37.81 9.67 -23.39
C GLY A 886 -37.75 10.31 -24.80
N LEU A 887 -37.00 9.65 -25.68
CA LEU A 887 -36.90 9.76 -27.16
C LEU A 887 -35.77 10.65 -27.76
N GLU A 888 -34.63 10.01 -28.07
CA GLU A 888 -34.25 9.47 -29.40
C GLU A 888 -35.09 9.95 -30.62
N THR A 889 -34.61 10.22 -31.84
CA THR A 889 -33.46 9.79 -32.66
C THR A 889 -33.42 10.68 -33.93
N SER A 890 -32.26 10.79 -34.61
CA SER A 890 -32.07 10.35 -36.02
C SER A 890 -30.94 11.10 -36.79
N GLY A 891 -29.93 10.35 -37.25
CA GLY A 891 -29.59 10.20 -38.68
C GLY A 891 -28.89 11.32 -39.49
N GLN A 892 -27.58 11.16 -39.68
CA GLN A 892 -26.87 10.95 -40.96
C GLN A 892 -26.87 11.98 -42.13
N ASP A 893 -25.65 12.31 -42.59
CA ASP A 893 -25.13 12.75 -43.91
C ASP A 893 -25.66 13.97 -44.70
N GLY A 894 -24.72 14.88 -45.06
CA GLY A 894 -24.53 15.34 -46.45
C GLY A 894 -24.97 16.75 -46.89
N LEU A 895 -23.97 17.56 -47.27
CA LEU A 895 -23.94 18.59 -48.35
C LEU A 895 -24.79 19.89 -48.28
N ALA A 896 -24.03 21.01 -48.25
CA ALA A 896 -24.16 22.25 -49.03
C ALA A 896 -25.37 23.21 -48.90
N SER A 897 -24.99 24.50 -48.80
CA SER A 897 -25.64 25.73 -49.30
C SER A 897 -26.39 26.65 -48.32
N SER A 898 -25.85 27.87 -48.25
CA SER A 898 -26.47 29.21 -48.18
C SER A 898 -27.90 29.40 -47.68
N GLY A 899 -28.09 30.44 -46.84
CA GLY A 899 -29.33 31.23 -46.90
C GLY A 899 -29.77 31.91 -45.59
N ILE A 900 -29.43 33.20 -45.50
CA ILE A 900 -30.16 34.33 -44.89
C ILE A 900 -31.62 34.04 -44.45
N ALA A 901 -32.00 34.41 -43.22
CA ALA A 901 -33.11 35.34 -42.89
C ALA A 901 -33.71 35.11 -41.48
N ASP A 902 -33.74 36.21 -40.71
CA ASP A 902 -34.83 36.78 -39.91
C ASP A 902 -35.89 35.94 -39.17
N GLY A 903 -36.21 36.45 -37.97
CA GLY A 903 -37.50 36.32 -37.27
C GLY A 903 -37.36 35.57 -35.94
N GLY A 904 -37.64 36.12 -34.76
CA GLY A 904 -38.62 37.15 -34.41
C GLY A 904 -39.71 36.52 -33.52
N TYR A 905 -40.05 37.21 -32.42
CA TYR A 905 -41.01 36.86 -31.34
C TYR A 905 -40.49 35.89 -30.28
N GLY A 906 -40.62 36.13 -28.97
CA GLY A 906 -41.44 37.09 -28.22
C GLY A 906 -42.07 36.34 -27.04
N GLY A 907 -41.86 36.80 -25.80
CA GLY A 907 -42.42 36.10 -24.63
C GLY A 907 -42.01 36.70 -23.30
N ALA A 908 -42.67 37.80 -22.92
CA ALA A 908 -42.57 38.43 -21.62
C ALA A 908 -43.16 37.55 -20.51
N LEU A 909 -42.55 37.56 -19.32
CA LEU A 909 -43.27 37.47 -18.05
C LEU A 909 -42.55 38.27 -16.96
N LYS A 910 -43.30 39.24 -16.42
CA LYS A 910 -43.01 40.02 -15.22
C LYS A 910 -43.08 39.12 -13.99
N ALA A 911 -42.14 39.28 -13.05
CA ALA A 911 -42.44 39.18 -11.62
C ALA A 911 -41.55 40.16 -10.86
N ALA A 912 -42.19 41.09 -10.17
CA ALA A 912 -41.59 42.09 -9.30
C ALA A 912 -41.33 41.49 -7.91
N GLY A 913 -40.24 41.92 -7.28
CA GLY A 913 -39.95 41.68 -5.87
C GLY A 913 -38.89 42.67 -5.38
N MET A 914 -39.35 43.78 -4.79
CA MET A 914 -38.57 44.75 -4.04
C MET A 914 -37.87 44.06 -2.85
N ALA A 915 -36.60 44.35 -2.55
CA ALA A 915 -36.11 45.28 -1.51
C ALA A 915 -34.68 44.79 -1.20
N GLU A 916 -33.66 45.53 -0.77
CA GLU A 916 -33.49 46.87 -0.23
C GLU A 916 -31.98 47.17 -0.35
N SER A 917 -31.63 48.41 -0.68
CA SER A 917 -30.26 48.88 -0.89
C SER A 917 -29.54 49.17 0.43
N ASN A 918 -28.28 48.73 0.57
CA ASN A 918 -27.34 49.34 1.52
C ASN A 918 -26.03 49.66 0.81
N VAL A 919 -25.80 50.95 0.60
CA VAL A 919 -24.57 51.56 0.09
C VAL A 919 -23.92 52.32 1.24
N PRO A 920 -22.62 52.14 1.56
CA PRO A 920 -21.88 53.12 2.33
C PRO A 920 -21.10 54.05 1.40
N THR A 921 -21.33 55.36 1.58
CA THR A 921 -20.60 56.47 0.97
C THR A 921 -19.32 56.75 1.77
N PRO A 922 -18.19 57.14 1.14
CA PRO A 922 -16.93 57.39 1.85
C PRO A 922 -16.88 58.76 2.54
N LEU A 923 -16.27 58.78 3.72
CA LEU A 923 -15.99 59.99 4.48
C LEU A 923 -14.84 60.79 3.85
N ARG A 924 -15.14 62.04 3.49
CA ARG A 924 -14.18 63.12 3.25
C ARG A 924 -13.61 63.61 4.59
N SER A 925 -12.30 63.78 4.67
CA SER A 925 -11.65 64.73 5.60
C SER A 925 -10.73 65.68 4.82
N ARG A 926 -10.86 66.97 5.12
CA ARG A 926 -10.31 68.12 4.40
C ARG A 926 -9.30 68.87 5.27
N ALA A 927 -8.09 69.02 4.75
CA ALA A 927 -7.15 70.17 4.70
C ALA A 927 -6.61 70.92 5.96
N ALA A 928 -5.34 71.34 5.75
CA ALA A 928 -4.56 72.48 6.28
C ALA A 928 -3.85 72.29 7.64
N THR A 929 -2.54 72.58 7.83
CA THR A 929 -1.75 73.77 7.41
C THR A 929 -0.21 73.48 7.54
N PRO A 930 0.71 74.21 6.84
CA PRO A 930 2.19 74.08 6.89
C PRO A 930 2.84 75.28 7.67
N PRO A 931 4.15 75.63 7.50
CA PRO A 931 5.42 74.90 7.38
C PRO A 931 6.43 75.29 8.49
N LEU A 932 7.59 74.60 8.56
CA LEU A 932 8.82 75.17 9.17
C LEU A 932 10.05 74.77 8.34
N ASP A 933 10.93 75.76 8.28
CA ASP A 933 12.05 76.04 7.39
C ASP A 933 13.39 75.56 8.02
N VAL A 934 14.54 75.80 7.34
CA VAL A 934 15.95 75.78 7.87
C VAL A 934 16.62 74.37 7.83
N LEU A 935 17.76 74.02 7.17
CA LEU A 935 18.99 74.62 6.58
C LEU A 935 19.51 73.65 5.48
N ASP A 936 19.97 74.04 4.29
CA ASP A 936 21.21 74.75 3.90
C ASP A 936 22.54 74.20 4.46
N LEU A 937 23.24 73.43 3.61
CA LEU A 937 24.70 73.24 3.68
C LEU A 937 25.24 72.83 2.30
N GLU A 938 25.45 73.84 1.46
CA GLU A 938 26.39 73.79 0.35
C GLU A 938 27.83 73.73 0.88
N ARG A 939 28.65 72.81 0.35
CA ARG A 939 30.10 73.03 0.21
C ARG A 939 30.69 72.22 -0.94
N SER A 940 30.82 72.93 -2.06
CA SER A 940 31.94 72.95 -3.01
C SER A 940 33.13 72.01 -2.78
N ALA A 941 33.41 71.15 -3.77
CA ALA A 941 34.76 70.83 -4.21
C ALA A 941 34.76 70.52 -5.71
N ALA A 942 35.42 71.39 -6.47
CA ALA A 942 35.65 71.29 -7.90
C ALA A 942 36.94 70.51 -8.21
N GLU A 943 37.11 70.20 -9.50
CA GLU A 943 38.31 69.72 -10.21
C GLU A 943 38.54 68.20 -10.27
N ALA A 944 38.20 67.58 -11.40
CA ALA A 944 39.14 67.41 -12.53
C ALA A 944 38.50 66.55 -13.64
N SER A 945 38.40 67.10 -14.85
CA SER A 945 38.05 66.36 -16.07
C SER A 945 39.23 65.52 -16.59
N PRO A 946 39.00 64.25 -16.96
CA PRO A 946 39.75 63.60 -18.02
C PRO A 946 38.95 63.54 -19.33
N ALA A 947 39.71 63.54 -20.43
CA ALA A 947 39.30 63.64 -21.83
C ALA A 947 38.21 62.66 -22.31
N PRO A 948 37.49 62.97 -23.41
CA PRO A 948 36.45 62.10 -23.96
C PRO A 948 37.08 60.86 -24.61
N PHE A 949 36.87 59.69 -24.00
CA PHE A 949 37.01 58.41 -24.68
C PHE A 949 35.88 58.30 -25.71
N ALA A 950 36.23 57.89 -26.94
CA ALA A 950 35.27 57.51 -27.97
C ALA A 950 34.29 56.47 -27.40
N PRO A 951 32.98 56.53 -27.72
CA PRO A 951 32.03 55.52 -27.28
C PRO A 951 32.44 54.18 -27.90
N ARG A 952 33.00 53.30 -27.06
CA ARG A 952 33.12 51.88 -27.35
C ARG A 952 31.68 51.42 -27.65
N ALA A 953 31.46 50.79 -28.80
CA ALA A 953 30.16 50.25 -29.19
C ALA A 953 29.53 49.58 -27.97
N ALA A 954 28.32 50.00 -27.61
CA ALA A 954 27.58 49.48 -26.48
C ALA A 954 27.64 47.95 -26.56
N GLY A 955 28.47 47.37 -25.69
CA GLY A 955 28.70 45.95 -25.65
C GLY A 955 27.36 45.30 -25.42
N GLU A 956 27.12 44.19 -26.10
CA GLU A 956 26.01 43.28 -25.82
C GLU A 956 25.99 43.04 -24.31
N GLU A 957 25.11 43.76 -23.62
CA GLU A 957 24.90 43.64 -22.20
C GLU A 957 24.34 42.24 -22.02
N ASN A 958 25.22 41.33 -21.60
CA ASN A 958 24.92 39.91 -21.49
C ASN A 958 23.61 39.75 -20.73
N ALA A 959 22.58 39.32 -21.47
CA ALA A 959 21.22 39.36 -20.99
C ALA A 959 20.94 38.12 -20.16
N SER A 960 21.46 38.12 -18.93
CA SER A 960 21.12 37.10 -17.96
C SER A 960 19.61 37.08 -17.70
N PRO A 961 19.03 35.90 -17.40
CA PRO A 961 17.60 35.76 -17.20
C PRO A 961 17.16 36.62 -16.01
N GLN A 962 16.46 37.72 -16.30
CA GLN A 962 15.83 38.56 -15.28
C GLN A 962 14.43 38.02 -14.98
N SER A 963 14.12 37.87 -13.69
CA SER A 963 12.75 37.61 -13.26
C SER A 963 11.93 38.89 -13.45
N LEU A 964 10.88 38.81 -14.28
CA LEU A 964 10.01 39.95 -14.58
C LEU A 964 8.88 40.09 -13.58
N LEU A 965 8.34 38.95 -13.15
CA LEU A 965 7.19 38.89 -12.27
C LEU A 965 7.41 37.78 -11.26
N TRP A 966 7.30 38.14 -9.99
CA TRP A 966 7.33 37.20 -8.88
C TRP A 966 6.22 37.55 -7.90
N GLN A 967 5.15 36.76 -7.91
CA GLN A 967 4.03 36.85 -6.96
C GLN A 967 3.91 35.50 -6.25
N PRO A 968 4.67 35.29 -5.17
CA PRO A 968 4.85 33.95 -4.64
C PRO A 968 3.65 33.43 -3.84
N ARG A 969 2.77 34.34 -3.38
CA ARG A 969 1.60 34.05 -2.55
C ARG A 969 0.46 35.03 -2.87
N LEU A 970 -0.35 34.72 -3.88
CA LEU A 970 -1.51 35.51 -4.30
C LEU A 970 -2.80 34.72 -4.07
N SER A 971 -3.73 35.20 -3.25
CA SER A 971 -5.01 34.48 -3.04
C SER A 971 -6.05 34.88 -4.08
N THR A 972 -6.80 33.90 -4.60
CA THR A 972 -7.99 34.19 -5.39
C THR A 972 -9.14 34.68 -4.49
N ASN A 973 -10.11 35.36 -5.09
CA ASN A 973 -11.35 35.74 -4.41
C ASN A 973 -12.30 34.53 -4.25
N SER A 974 -13.50 34.74 -3.69
CA SER A 974 -14.51 33.69 -3.54
C SER A 974 -14.99 33.08 -4.86
N ASP A 975 -14.85 33.80 -5.96
CA ASP A 975 -15.19 33.35 -7.32
C ASP A 975 -13.99 32.67 -8.00
N GLY A 976 -12.91 32.37 -7.27
CA GLY A 976 -11.71 31.75 -7.80
C GLY A 976 -10.93 32.63 -8.78
N GLN A 977 -11.18 33.93 -8.80
CA GLN A 977 -10.61 34.86 -9.78
C GLN A 977 -9.54 35.77 -9.16
N VAL A 978 -8.57 36.14 -9.98
CA VAL A 978 -7.63 37.24 -9.70
C VAL A 978 -7.16 37.91 -11.00
N ALA A 979 -6.97 39.22 -10.95
CA ALA A 979 -6.45 40.01 -12.06
C ALA A 979 -5.13 40.66 -11.68
N LEU A 980 -4.17 40.63 -12.60
CA LEU A 980 -2.82 41.16 -12.39
C LEU A 980 -2.39 41.94 -13.62
N SER A 981 -1.95 43.19 -13.43
CA SER A 981 -1.36 43.98 -14.51
C SER A 981 0.16 43.82 -14.51
N VAL A 982 0.73 43.50 -15.67
CA VAL A 982 2.15 43.23 -15.86
C VAL A 982 2.65 44.08 -17.02
N THR A 983 3.75 44.79 -16.81
CA THR A 983 4.44 45.49 -17.91
C THR A 983 5.54 44.58 -18.42
N LEU A 984 5.44 44.16 -19.68
CA LEU A 984 6.45 43.32 -20.33
C LEU A 984 7.74 44.12 -20.56
N PRO A 985 8.92 43.50 -20.51
CA PRO A 985 10.18 44.19 -20.72
C PRO A 985 10.31 44.68 -22.16
N THR A 986 11.25 45.59 -22.37
CA THR A 986 11.57 46.10 -23.71
C THR A 986 12.54 45.20 -24.49
N GLN A 987 13.16 44.24 -23.81
CA GLN A 987 14.09 43.30 -24.43
C GLN A 987 13.29 42.26 -25.24
N PRO A 988 13.64 42.03 -26.52
CA PRO A 988 13.04 40.95 -27.28
C PRO A 988 13.51 39.59 -26.76
N GLY A 989 12.65 38.59 -26.91
CA GLY A 989 12.93 37.24 -26.46
C GLY A 989 11.66 36.48 -26.10
N ARG A 990 11.82 35.19 -25.80
CA ARG A 990 10.74 34.34 -25.31
C ARG A 990 10.70 34.40 -23.79
N TYR A 991 9.51 34.57 -23.23
CA TYR A 991 9.28 34.59 -21.78
C TYR A 991 8.35 33.46 -21.39
N ARG A 992 8.70 32.79 -20.29
CA ARG A 992 7.96 31.68 -19.68
C ARG A 992 7.18 32.21 -18.48
N LEU A 993 5.88 31.98 -18.49
CA LEU A 993 4.95 32.26 -17.39
C LEU A 993 4.54 30.93 -16.76
N VAL A 994 4.84 30.76 -15.48
CA VAL A 994 4.38 29.64 -14.65
C VAL A 994 3.37 30.17 -13.65
N ILE A 995 2.20 29.53 -13.60
CA ILE A 995 1.18 29.79 -12.59
C ILE A 995 0.88 28.48 -11.88
N ASP A 996 1.23 28.43 -10.61
CA ASP A 996 0.92 27.35 -9.69
C ASP A 996 -0.30 27.72 -8.85
N ALA A 997 -1.14 26.74 -8.54
CA ALA A 997 -2.28 26.88 -7.66
C ALA A 997 -2.29 25.72 -6.65
N HIS A 998 -2.49 26.03 -5.38
CA HIS A 998 -2.66 25.03 -4.33
C HIS A 998 -3.70 25.45 -3.29
N GLY A 999 -4.34 24.46 -2.65
CA GLY A 999 -5.38 24.66 -1.65
C GLY A 999 -6.42 23.54 -1.66
N SER A 1000 -7.05 23.28 -0.50
CA SER A 1000 -8.13 22.30 -0.38
C SER A 1000 -7.79 20.90 -0.93
N GLY A 1001 -6.53 20.46 -0.76
CA GLY A 1001 -6.06 19.16 -1.25
C GLY A 1001 -5.94 19.04 -2.77
N ARG A 1002 -5.84 20.17 -3.48
CA ARG A 1002 -5.72 20.24 -4.94
C ARG A 1002 -4.47 21.00 -5.33
N LEU A 1003 -3.87 20.54 -6.43
CA LEU A 1003 -2.80 21.22 -7.13
C LEU A 1003 -3.19 21.51 -8.58
N GLY A 1004 -2.57 22.54 -9.14
CA GLY A 1004 -2.63 22.81 -10.56
C GLY A 1004 -1.46 23.67 -10.99
N THR A 1005 -0.85 23.34 -12.11
CA THR A 1005 0.15 24.18 -12.76
C THR A 1005 -0.26 24.45 -14.19
N ILE A 1006 -0.04 25.66 -14.68
CA ILE A 1006 -0.01 25.96 -16.10
C ILE A 1006 1.28 26.67 -16.48
N VAL A 1007 1.86 26.25 -17.61
CA VAL A 1007 3.00 26.91 -18.23
C VAL A 1007 2.56 27.53 -19.55
N ARG A 1008 2.91 28.79 -19.78
CA ARG A 1008 2.61 29.53 -21.00
C ARG A 1008 3.83 30.34 -21.45
N TYR A 1009 3.85 30.67 -22.74
CA TYR A 1009 4.93 31.45 -23.32
C TYR A 1009 4.38 32.69 -24.02
N VAL A 1010 5.16 33.77 -23.97
CA VAL A 1010 4.94 34.98 -24.76
C VAL A 1010 6.24 35.37 -25.44
N GLU A 1011 6.17 35.66 -26.73
CA GLU A 1011 7.30 36.17 -27.51
C GLU A 1011 7.23 37.69 -27.56
N ILE A 1012 8.30 38.37 -27.15
CA ILE A 1012 8.44 39.80 -27.35
C ILE A 1012 9.22 40.01 -28.63
N ALA A 1013 8.55 40.56 -29.64
CA ALA A 1013 9.15 40.81 -30.93
C ALA A 1013 10.25 41.90 -30.81
N PRO A 1014 11.34 41.82 -31.60
CA PRO A 1014 12.27 42.93 -31.72
C PRO A 1014 11.50 44.18 -32.18
N PRO A 1015 11.90 45.38 -31.70
CA PRO A 1015 11.29 46.62 -32.17
C PRO A 1015 11.38 46.62 -33.70
N GLN A 1016 10.23 46.74 -34.38
CA GLN A 1016 10.21 46.83 -35.84
C GLN A 1016 11.15 47.97 -36.24
N ALA A 1017 12.22 47.63 -36.96
CA ALA A 1017 13.11 48.63 -37.51
C ALA A 1017 12.23 49.60 -38.30
N ALA A 1018 12.25 50.88 -37.92
CA ALA A 1018 11.47 51.88 -38.62
C ALA A 1018 11.75 51.74 -40.12
N GLU A 1019 10.72 51.50 -40.92
CA GLU A 1019 10.88 51.43 -42.37
C GLU A 1019 11.65 52.68 -42.80
N PRO A 1020 12.73 52.54 -43.59
CA PRO A 1020 13.51 53.69 -44.03
C PRO A 1020 12.53 54.66 -44.70
N VAL A 1021 12.41 55.87 -44.14
CA VAL A 1021 11.59 56.93 -44.72
C VAL A 1021 12.22 57.25 -46.08
N GLU A 1022 11.58 56.79 -47.16
CA GLU A 1022 12.01 57.06 -48.55
C GLU A 1022 11.96 58.55 -48.91
#